data_AF-A0A534P2M9-F1
#
_entry.id   AF-A0A534P2M9-F1
#
_cell.length_a   1.000
_cell.length_b   1.000
_cell.length_c   1.000
_cell.angle_alpha   90.00
_cell.angle_beta   90.00
_cell.angle_gamma   90.00
#
_symmetry.space_group_name_H-M   'P 1'
#
loop_
_entity.id
_entity.type
_entity.pdbx_description
1 polymer ?
#
loop_
_entity_poly.entity_id
_entity_poly.type
_entity_poly.pdbx_seq_one_letter_code
_entity_poly.pdbx_strand_id
1 'polypeptide(L)'
;MSSKDLLTQFKAAAWKAPEEIEAFLATVEAPQPPEVLKLLDIVAGKAPDANVHRSRLTVFARIIDKNPDKSLFVPFVKALKGAEPGLRTTLAALIPKVNSATEHAALVEHLRSTDVGLRATVARTLTQIGGGKTIFELLTRAVGEPGFAGRIEALDVLVGFARHQAVPALQAAVAVGTPAEKVHALKHLGDQKAMAKDPAAALKVIAPVLDAQQQQEPVVIQGILSFSALCAEQDWFEYVGIFLDSDSIGMVKAAVDGLRRFSSPRVISALERKMRAGPRAIRLAVLNALEAIGSDVVLPPLVDALGHKQIPVRNRAAEVLKQLSIEGKLDLSRTVVWLLRSRDVNVRRMATEVIRAVPDPDQSLWPKLMAVLRDEDWWVRERVMDALIELGGTRLTPHMVPLLSDESDVIRRFAVNVLGRLKDPKALRSLVQTATQDPDWWVKETAIEAVALINDERAIPYLVHIMGADPDLQPVCIQALTDMNAKGAAAQVAALCNSESPDVRFLAVKFLDKFDANDHAAVVAKLNDDPHLKVRAAARELITRWRITAQGNSAVAVPLLDRLLYQLAQQEGDDLIVASGKPVFMKKVGQISALTSGPLAEEQVKALLMPHLSTEQLMALQALQDVDYSHEVKSEGLRFRANVFQQLGGLSGVFRRIRGKLPEFEKLGLPPMVQSFGNMKNGLVLVGGPTGSGKSTTLAALIDYINRTASRHIISLEDPIEVIHKRKTSLINQREVGTHTRSFAAALRSTLREDPNVILVGEMRDLPTIEFTVIAAETGHLVFGTVHTVSAATTVDRIVSAFPPGQQQQVRSTLADSLRAVVCQYLMIEKTGPGRVLAVELLINNEAVSNLIRKGKSFQLPSVISTSREQGMQLMDTDLMRLLKEGKITA
;
A
#
# COMPACT_ATOMS: atom_id res chain seq x y z
N MET A 1 14.93 -34.48 54.28
CA MET A 1 14.66 -35.72 53.48
C MET A 1 15.96 -36.50 53.29
N SER A 2 15.99 -37.84 53.25
CA SER A 2 17.27 -38.56 53.04
C SER A 2 17.77 -38.44 51.58
N SER A 3 19.09 -38.51 51.37
CA SER A 3 19.74 -38.46 50.04
C SER A 3 19.15 -39.45 49.03
N LYS A 4 18.81 -40.66 49.49
CA LYS A 4 18.27 -41.74 48.67
C LYS A 4 16.80 -41.49 48.31
N ASP A 5 16.05 -40.87 49.22
CA ASP A 5 14.66 -40.48 48.98
C ASP A 5 14.57 -39.33 47.99
N LEU A 6 15.50 -38.36 48.03
CA LEU A 6 15.60 -37.24 47.08
C LEU A 6 15.67 -37.72 45.63
N LEU A 7 16.62 -38.61 45.32
CA LEU A 7 16.85 -39.10 43.96
C LEU A 7 15.67 -39.95 43.46
N THR A 8 15.07 -40.75 44.34
CA THR A 8 13.94 -41.62 44.01
C THR A 8 12.69 -40.81 43.70
N GLN A 9 12.37 -39.82 44.54
CA GLN A 9 11.22 -38.93 44.32
C GLN A 9 11.42 -38.01 43.12
N PHE A 10 12.62 -37.45 42.93
CA PHE A 10 12.92 -36.59 41.78
C PHE A 10 12.78 -37.33 40.44
N LYS A 11 13.14 -38.63 40.40
CA LYS A 11 12.99 -39.46 39.20
C LYS A 11 11.55 -39.89 38.93
N ALA A 12 10.76 -40.12 40.00
CA ALA A 12 9.37 -40.57 39.90
C ALA A 12 8.37 -39.43 39.64
N ALA A 13 8.67 -38.21 40.06
CA ALA A 13 7.76 -37.08 39.95
C ALA A 13 7.58 -36.58 38.50
N ALA A 14 6.33 -36.23 38.17
CA ALA A 14 5.93 -35.66 36.89
C ALA A 14 5.69 -34.14 36.95
N TRP A 15 5.40 -33.60 38.15
CA TRP A 15 5.15 -32.17 38.43
C TRP A 15 4.22 -31.51 37.39
N LYS A 16 2.93 -31.83 37.48
CA LYS A 16 1.90 -31.36 36.54
C LYS A 16 1.34 -29.98 36.90
N ALA A 17 1.44 -29.59 38.17
CA ALA A 17 0.96 -28.31 38.68
C ALA A 17 2.08 -27.56 39.44
N PRO A 18 2.13 -26.20 39.38
CA PRO A 18 3.13 -25.41 40.09
C PRO A 18 3.17 -25.64 41.61
N GLU A 19 2.04 -25.94 42.22
CA GLU A 19 1.89 -26.19 43.66
C GLU A 19 2.63 -27.47 44.10
N GLU A 20 2.68 -28.49 43.22
CA GLU A 20 3.44 -29.72 43.46
C GLU A 20 4.96 -29.47 43.49
N ILE A 21 5.44 -28.49 42.71
CA ILE A 21 6.84 -28.08 42.69
C ILE A 21 7.20 -27.38 44.00
N GLU A 22 6.36 -26.46 44.47
CA GLU A 22 6.60 -25.73 45.73
C GLU A 22 6.55 -26.67 46.94
N ALA A 23 5.57 -27.58 46.99
CA ALA A 23 5.47 -28.59 48.04
C ALA A 23 6.70 -29.49 48.09
N PHE A 24 7.19 -29.95 46.93
CA PHE A 24 8.42 -30.74 46.85
C PHE A 24 9.63 -29.93 47.32
N LEU A 25 9.81 -28.71 46.82
CA LEU A 25 10.92 -27.85 47.21
C LEU A 25 10.93 -27.56 48.71
N ALA A 26 9.78 -27.42 49.37
CA ALA A 26 9.71 -27.21 50.82
C ALA A 26 10.29 -28.37 51.64
N THR A 27 10.23 -29.61 51.11
CA THR A 27 10.73 -30.83 51.79
C THR A 27 12.22 -31.11 51.57
N VAL A 28 12.84 -30.46 50.58
CA VAL A 28 14.25 -30.66 50.20
C VAL A 28 15.15 -29.76 51.04
N GLU A 29 15.99 -30.34 51.90
CA GLU A 29 17.10 -29.65 52.58
C GLU A 29 18.24 -29.35 51.58
N ALA A 30 19.14 -28.43 51.93
CA ALA A 30 20.27 -28.02 51.10
C ALA A 30 21.14 -29.24 50.69
N PRO A 31 21.11 -29.68 49.42
CA PRO A 31 21.78 -30.91 49.01
C PRO A 31 23.31 -30.72 48.97
N GLN A 32 24.03 -31.81 49.18
CA GLN A 32 25.49 -31.84 49.07
C GLN A 32 25.94 -31.99 47.61
N PRO A 33 27.13 -31.52 47.21
CA PRO A 33 27.59 -31.56 45.82
C PRO A 33 27.51 -32.95 45.13
N PRO A 34 27.81 -34.09 45.78
CA PRO A 34 27.67 -35.41 45.16
C PRO A 34 26.23 -35.79 44.79
N GLU A 35 25.24 -35.24 45.50
CA GLU A 35 23.81 -35.47 45.24
C GLU A 35 23.35 -34.67 44.03
N VAL A 36 23.82 -33.43 43.94
CA VAL A 36 23.59 -32.55 42.79
C VAL A 36 24.14 -33.15 41.51
N LEU A 37 25.32 -33.77 41.54
CA LEU A 37 25.88 -34.44 40.37
C LEU A 37 25.02 -35.62 39.89
N LYS A 38 24.46 -36.40 40.82
CA LYS A 38 23.51 -37.48 40.46
C LYS A 38 22.20 -36.92 39.88
N LEU A 39 21.73 -35.78 40.37
CA LEU A 39 20.57 -35.08 39.78
C LEU A 39 20.87 -34.56 38.37
N LEU A 40 22.09 -34.03 38.15
CA LEU A 40 22.56 -33.59 36.85
C LEU A 40 22.53 -34.73 35.82
N ASP A 41 23.00 -35.93 36.20
CA ASP A 41 22.94 -37.11 35.32
C ASP A 41 21.51 -37.51 34.95
N ILE A 42 20.55 -37.34 35.88
CA ILE A 42 19.13 -37.62 35.63
C ILE A 42 18.53 -36.61 34.65
N VAL A 43 18.84 -35.32 34.78
CA VAL A 43 18.34 -34.28 33.85
C VAL A 43 19.11 -34.24 32.53
N ALA A 44 20.32 -34.80 32.46
CA ALA A 44 21.07 -34.99 31.22
C ALA A 44 20.54 -36.16 30.38
N GLY A 45 19.81 -37.11 30.99
CA GLY A 45 19.18 -38.23 30.30
C GLY A 45 17.87 -37.87 29.57
N LYS A 46 17.46 -38.71 28.62
CA LYS A 46 16.17 -38.56 27.90
C LYS A 46 15.00 -38.86 28.83
N ALA A 47 14.11 -37.88 29.02
CA ALA A 47 12.82 -38.09 29.68
C ALA A 47 11.77 -38.59 28.67
N PRO A 48 10.72 -39.32 29.11
CA PRO A 48 9.66 -39.82 28.23
C PRO A 48 8.73 -38.73 27.66
N ASP A 49 8.65 -37.58 28.34
CA ASP A 49 7.76 -36.46 28.01
C ASP A 49 8.52 -35.12 28.15
N ALA A 50 8.39 -34.25 27.14
CA ALA A 50 9.05 -32.94 27.08
C ALA A 50 8.55 -31.97 28.17
N ASN A 51 7.28 -32.06 28.58
CA ASN A 51 6.74 -31.22 29.65
C ASN A 51 7.30 -31.61 31.01
N VAL A 52 7.36 -32.92 31.28
CA VAL A 52 8.00 -33.46 32.49
C VAL A 52 9.46 -33.04 32.54
N HIS A 53 10.19 -33.15 31.42
CA HIS A 53 11.59 -32.73 31.33
C HIS A 53 11.78 -31.24 31.68
N ARG A 54 10.92 -30.36 31.16
CA ARG A 54 10.96 -28.93 31.47
C ARG A 54 10.73 -28.67 32.96
N SER A 55 9.73 -29.32 33.57
CA SER A 55 9.49 -29.23 35.02
C SER A 55 10.69 -29.73 35.82
N ARG A 56 11.36 -30.81 35.39
CA ARG A 56 12.60 -31.30 36.05
C ARG A 56 13.72 -30.27 36.00
N LEU A 57 13.93 -29.61 34.86
CA LEU A 57 14.94 -28.57 34.71
C LEU A 57 14.65 -27.36 35.62
N THR A 58 13.39 -26.96 35.75
CA THR A 58 12.97 -25.88 36.67
C THR A 58 13.20 -26.25 38.13
N VAL A 59 12.81 -27.47 38.54
CA VAL A 59 13.04 -27.96 39.91
C VAL A 59 14.53 -28.08 40.19
N PHE A 60 15.31 -28.64 39.25
CA PHE A 60 16.77 -28.74 39.35
C PHE A 60 17.40 -27.36 39.59
N ALA A 61 17.04 -26.34 38.81
CA ALA A 61 17.57 -25.00 38.98
C ALA A 61 17.28 -24.42 40.38
N ARG A 62 16.06 -24.61 40.89
CA ARG A 62 15.65 -24.12 42.21
C ARG A 62 16.28 -24.90 43.37
N ILE A 63 16.64 -26.16 43.17
CA ILE A 63 17.39 -26.94 44.17
C ILE A 63 18.80 -26.37 44.33
N ILE A 64 19.47 -25.99 43.23
CA ILE A 64 20.82 -25.40 43.30
C ILE A 64 20.83 -24.05 44.03
N ASP A 65 19.75 -23.27 43.92
CA ASP A 65 19.62 -21.99 44.63
C ASP A 65 19.68 -22.13 46.16
N LYS A 66 19.44 -23.33 46.71
CA LYS A 66 19.54 -23.58 48.15
C LYS A 66 20.98 -23.76 48.65
N ASN A 67 21.91 -24.20 47.81
CA ASN A 67 23.32 -24.39 48.17
C ASN A 67 24.25 -24.30 46.96
N PRO A 68 24.62 -23.08 46.52
CA PRO A 68 25.53 -22.88 45.39
C PRO A 68 26.99 -23.16 45.79
N ASP A 69 27.45 -24.40 45.58
CA ASP A 69 28.83 -24.82 45.85
C ASP A 69 29.75 -24.67 44.62
N LYS A 70 30.96 -24.11 44.81
CA LYS A 70 31.94 -23.86 43.74
C LYS A 70 32.49 -25.12 43.07
N SER A 71 32.48 -26.26 43.77
CA SER A 71 32.92 -27.56 43.22
C SER A 71 32.05 -28.04 42.06
N LEU A 72 30.83 -27.51 41.93
CA LEU A 72 29.89 -27.82 40.85
C LEU A 72 30.20 -27.10 39.53
N PHE A 73 31.10 -26.12 39.54
CA PHE A 73 31.44 -25.32 38.36
C PHE A 73 31.94 -26.18 37.19
N VAL A 74 33.01 -26.95 37.39
CA VAL A 74 33.62 -27.77 36.33
C VAL A 74 32.66 -28.85 35.80
N PRO A 75 31.93 -29.58 36.65
CA PRO A 75 30.88 -30.50 36.18
C PRO A 75 29.80 -29.83 35.32
N PHE A 76 29.29 -28.66 35.72
CA PHE A 76 28.27 -27.95 34.94
C PHE A 76 28.80 -27.46 33.61
N VAL A 77 30.03 -26.93 33.59
CA VAL A 77 30.71 -26.51 32.36
C VAL A 77 30.88 -27.71 31.42
N LYS A 78 31.38 -28.85 31.90
CA LYS A 78 31.53 -30.07 31.10
C LYS A 78 30.20 -30.56 30.53
N ALA A 79 29.12 -30.47 31.31
CA ALA A 79 27.78 -30.89 30.89
C ALA A 79 27.18 -30.01 29.77
N LEU A 80 27.65 -28.77 29.57
CA LEU A 80 27.23 -27.95 28.43
C LEU A 80 27.54 -28.63 27.09
N LYS A 81 28.65 -29.36 27.02
CA LYS A 81 29.07 -30.10 25.82
C LYS A 81 28.24 -31.38 25.70
N GLY A 82 27.24 -31.35 24.81
CA GLY A 82 26.34 -32.48 24.54
C GLY A 82 24.96 -32.37 25.19
N ALA A 83 24.73 -31.37 26.04
CA ALA A 83 23.40 -31.08 26.58
C ALA A 83 22.40 -30.65 25.49
N GLU A 84 21.12 -30.97 25.68
CA GLU A 84 20.02 -30.44 24.87
C GLU A 84 19.79 -28.94 25.13
N PRO A 85 19.18 -28.17 24.20
CA PRO A 85 19.03 -26.71 24.32
C PRO A 85 18.37 -26.24 25.63
N GLY A 86 17.40 -26.99 26.16
CA GLY A 86 16.75 -26.70 27.44
C GLY A 86 17.71 -26.76 28.61
N LEU A 87 18.45 -27.88 28.74
CA LEU A 87 19.46 -28.05 29.77
C LEU A 87 20.62 -27.05 29.63
N ARG A 88 21.07 -26.75 28.39
CA ARG A 88 22.10 -25.71 28.15
C ARG A 88 21.68 -24.35 28.70
N THR A 89 20.42 -23.98 28.49
CA THR A 89 19.88 -22.70 28.99
C THR A 89 19.81 -22.67 30.52
N THR A 90 19.36 -23.77 31.12
CA THR A 90 19.33 -23.91 32.58
C THR A 90 20.74 -23.85 33.19
N LEU A 91 21.69 -24.60 32.64
CA LEU A 91 23.08 -24.60 33.11
C LEU A 91 23.74 -23.23 32.95
N ALA A 92 23.52 -22.53 31.84
CA ALA A 92 24.05 -21.18 31.63
C ALA A 92 23.59 -20.19 32.71
N ALA A 93 22.36 -20.33 33.23
CA ALA A 93 21.87 -19.51 34.33
C ALA A 93 22.40 -19.91 35.72
N LEU A 94 22.84 -21.16 35.88
CA LEU A 94 23.34 -21.71 37.14
C LEU A 94 24.86 -21.56 37.31
N ILE A 95 25.63 -21.66 36.23
CA ILE A 95 27.10 -21.56 36.25
C ILE A 95 27.60 -20.27 36.93
N PRO A 96 27.01 -19.08 36.71
CA PRO A 96 27.40 -17.86 37.42
C PRO A 96 27.17 -17.94 38.94
N LYS A 97 26.19 -18.73 39.40
CA LYS A 97 25.89 -18.90 40.83
C LYS A 97 26.91 -19.79 41.54
N VAL A 98 27.47 -20.77 40.84
CA VAL A 98 28.53 -21.68 41.34
C VAL A 98 29.93 -21.27 40.87
N ASN A 99 30.13 -19.99 40.58
CA ASN A 99 31.34 -19.48 39.92
C ASN A 99 32.66 -19.84 40.65
N SER A 100 33.61 -20.38 39.89
CA SER A 100 34.98 -20.65 40.34
C SER A 100 36.02 -19.98 39.45
N ALA A 101 36.71 -18.97 39.97
CA ALA A 101 37.67 -18.16 39.21
C ALA A 101 38.90 -18.93 38.72
N THR A 102 39.30 -19.99 39.42
CA THR A 102 40.45 -20.83 39.03
C THR A 102 40.15 -21.71 37.82
N GLU A 103 38.87 -21.90 37.48
CA GLU A 103 38.41 -22.88 36.48
C GLU A 103 37.83 -22.24 35.22
N HIS A 104 37.93 -20.91 35.07
CA HIS A 104 37.40 -20.18 33.90
C HIS A 104 37.99 -20.67 32.56
N ALA A 105 39.19 -21.25 32.57
CA ALA A 105 39.80 -21.85 31.39
C ALA A 105 38.94 -22.96 30.77
N ALA A 106 38.26 -23.78 31.58
CA ALA A 106 37.38 -24.84 31.10
C ALA A 106 36.17 -24.29 30.33
N LEU A 107 35.65 -23.14 30.76
CA LEU A 107 34.52 -22.48 30.11
C LEU A 107 34.94 -21.82 28.80
N VAL A 108 36.09 -21.15 28.76
CA VAL A 108 36.64 -20.53 27.54
C VAL A 108 36.95 -21.58 26.48
N GLU A 109 37.40 -22.78 26.86
CA GLU A 109 37.71 -23.87 25.92
C GLU A 109 36.50 -24.27 25.07
N HIS A 110 35.26 -24.14 25.59
CA HIS A 110 34.05 -24.43 24.81
C HIS A 110 33.78 -23.42 23.69
N LEU A 111 34.39 -22.22 23.71
CA LEU A 111 34.34 -21.29 22.58
C LEU A 111 35.10 -21.81 21.35
N ARG A 112 35.97 -22.81 21.51
CA ARG A 112 36.65 -23.47 20.37
C ARG A 112 35.77 -24.47 19.63
N SER A 113 34.58 -24.77 20.15
CA SER A 113 33.67 -25.74 19.54
C SER A 113 33.17 -25.26 18.17
N THR A 114 32.90 -26.21 17.27
CA THR A 114 32.22 -25.94 16.00
C THR A 114 30.71 -25.65 16.18
N ASP A 115 30.13 -25.99 17.33
CA ASP A 115 28.72 -25.75 17.65
C ASP A 115 28.47 -24.27 18.03
N VAL A 116 27.86 -23.53 17.09
CA VAL A 116 27.48 -22.11 17.27
C VAL A 116 26.58 -21.89 18.48
N GLY A 117 25.64 -22.80 18.75
CA GLY A 117 24.69 -22.68 19.87
C GLY A 117 25.38 -22.87 21.22
N LEU A 118 26.39 -23.73 21.29
CA LEU A 118 27.25 -23.86 22.46
C LEU A 118 28.06 -22.58 22.68
N ARG A 119 28.72 -22.05 21.64
CA ARG A 119 29.52 -20.82 21.74
C ARG A 119 28.71 -19.62 22.22
N ALA A 120 27.52 -19.40 21.65
CA ALA A 120 26.63 -18.31 22.07
C ALA A 120 26.15 -18.45 23.52
N THR A 121 25.95 -19.68 23.99
CA THR A 121 25.55 -19.94 25.39
C THR A 121 26.71 -19.69 26.35
N VAL A 122 27.92 -20.13 25.99
CA VAL A 122 29.14 -19.86 26.74
C VAL A 122 29.42 -18.37 26.81
N ALA A 123 29.29 -17.63 25.69
CA ALA A 123 29.48 -16.20 25.63
C ALA A 123 28.52 -15.45 26.58
N ARG A 124 27.22 -15.77 26.55
CA ARG A 124 26.24 -15.21 27.49
C ARG A 124 26.60 -15.50 28.95
N THR A 125 27.06 -16.71 29.23
CA THR A 125 27.48 -17.11 30.59
C THR A 125 28.69 -16.30 31.05
N LEU A 126 29.69 -16.10 30.17
CA LEU A 126 30.87 -15.28 30.46
C LEU A 126 30.50 -13.81 30.69
N THR A 127 29.56 -13.25 29.92
CA THR A 127 29.05 -11.89 30.16
C THR A 127 28.38 -11.76 31.53
N GLN A 128 27.65 -12.79 31.98
CA GLN A 128 26.99 -12.80 33.29
C GLN A 128 27.96 -12.96 34.47
N ILE A 129 29.03 -13.77 34.31
CA ILE A 129 30.08 -13.91 35.34
C ILE A 129 30.83 -12.59 35.55
N GLY A 130 31.00 -11.80 34.48
CA GLY A 130 31.65 -10.50 34.53
C GLY A 130 33.18 -10.54 34.38
N GLY A 131 33.77 -9.36 34.23
CA GLY A 131 35.13 -9.13 33.74
C GLY A 131 36.26 -9.33 34.74
N GLY A 132 36.55 -10.59 35.11
CA GLY A 132 37.77 -10.91 35.86
C GLY A 132 39.04 -10.79 35.00
N LYS A 133 40.18 -10.40 35.60
CA LYS A 133 41.50 -10.32 34.95
C LYS A 133 41.87 -11.62 34.21
N THR A 134 41.55 -12.76 34.82
CA THR A 134 41.79 -14.10 34.25
C THR A 134 40.99 -14.33 32.96
N ILE A 135 39.71 -13.95 32.90
CA ILE A 135 38.88 -14.08 31.69
C ILE A 135 39.40 -13.17 30.59
N PHE A 136 39.78 -11.94 30.95
CA PHE A 136 40.35 -10.99 30.01
C PHE A 136 41.63 -11.53 29.35
N GLU A 137 42.58 -12.04 30.14
CA GLU A 137 43.83 -12.62 29.64
C GLU A 137 43.58 -13.87 28.78
N LEU A 138 42.70 -14.77 29.22
CA LEU A 138 42.38 -16.00 28.48
C LEU A 138 41.72 -15.71 27.13
N LEU A 139 40.73 -14.82 27.09
CA LEU A 139 40.04 -14.45 25.85
C LEU A 139 40.95 -13.65 24.92
N THR A 140 41.75 -12.73 25.46
CA THR A 140 42.72 -11.96 24.64
C THR A 140 43.71 -12.89 23.95
N ARG A 141 44.23 -13.89 24.67
CA ARG A 141 45.11 -14.92 24.09
C ARG A 141 44.38 -15.73 23.01
N ALA A 142 43.18 -16.24 23.31
CA ALA A 142 42.41 -17.06 22.37
C ALA A 142 42.06 -16.31 21.07
N VAL A 143 41.70 -15.03 21.19
CA VAL A 143 41.40 -14.14 20.05
C VAL A 143 42.64 -13.83 19.20
N GLY A 144 43.86 -14.04 19.71
CA GLY A 144 45.09 -13.90 18.92
C GLY A 144 45.47 -15.16 18.13
N GLU A 145 44.83 -16.30 18.40
CA GLU A 145 45.21 -17.57 17.78
C GLU A 145 44.66 -17.70 16.34
N PRO A 146 45.45 -18.24 15.39
CA PRO A 146 44.95 -18.55 14.06
C PRO A 146 43.86 -19.63 14.10
N GLY A 147 42.76 -19.43 13.37
CA GLY A 147 41.70 -20.44 13.25
C GLY A 147 40.78 -20.62 14.46
N PHE A 148 40.85 -19.75 15.47
CA PHE A 148 39.93 -19.78 16.60
C PHE A 148 38.47 -19.52 16.15
N ALA A 149 37.62 -20.54 16.27
CA ALA A 149 36.25 -20.53 15.75
C ALA A 149 35.28 -19.57 16.47
N GLY A 150 35.52 -19.28 17.76
CA GLY A 150 34.66 -18.44 18.60
C GLY A 150 35.10 -16.99 18.74
N ARG A 151 35.84 -16.45 17.75
CA ARG A 151 36.47 -15.13 17.86
C ARG A 151 35.45 -14.00 18.01
N ILE A 152 34.36 -14.06 17.26
CA ILE A 152 33.27 -13.06 17.30
C ILE A 152 32.67 -13.01 18.70
N GLU A 153 32.27 -14.18 19.22
CA GLU A 153 31.65 -14.30 20.53
C GLU A 153 32.60 -13.87 21.66
N ALA A 154 33.89 -14.21 21.55
CA ALA A 154 34.91 -13.78 22.51
C ALA A 154 35.12 -12.25 22.49
N LEU A 155 35.12 -11.63 21.31
CA LEU A 155 35.21 -10.18 21.17
C LEU A 155 34.01 -9.47 21.76
N ASP A 156 32.79 -9.97 21.53
CA ASP A 156 31.56 -9.39 22.11
C ASP A 156 31.61 -9.39 23.64
N VAL A 157 32.07 -10.49 24.23
CA VAL A 157 32.25 -10.62 25.68
C VAL A 157 33.31 -9.62 26.17
N LEU A 158 34.48 -9.60 25.54
CA LEU A 158 35.60 -8.71 25.92
C LEU A 158 35.19 -7.23 25.87
N VAL A 159 34.57 -6.78 24.79
CA VAL A 159 34.16 -5.38 24.61
C VAL A 159 33.06 -5.01 25.60
N GLY A 160 32.13 -5.94 25.87
CA GLY A 160 31.03 -5.72 26.81
C GLY A 160 31.48 -5.31 28.21
N PHE A 161 32.54 -5.93 28.75
CA PHE A 161 33.03 -5.61 30.10
C PHE A 161 34.30 -4.73 30.11
N ALA A 162 35.24 -4.91 29.18
CA ALA A 162 36.53 -4.22 29.19
C ALA A 162 36.54 -2.91 28.38
N ARG A 163 35.59 -2.74 27.45
CA ARG A 163 35.46 -1.53 26.61
C ARG A 163 36.81 -1.17 25.95
N HIS A 164 37.29 0.07 26.11
CA HIS A 164 38.63 0.52 25.67
C HIS A 164 39.81 -0.39 26.06
N GLN A 165 39.74 -1.13 27.17
CA GLN A 165 40.82 -2.06 27.55
C GLN A 165 40.88 -3.29 26.63
N ALA A 166 39.83 -3.57 25.84
CA ALA A 166 39.82 -4.66 24.86
C ALA A 166 40.57 -4.34 23.55
N VAL A 167 41.09 -3.11 23.37
CA VAL A 167 41.79 -2.69 22.15
C VAL A 167 42.93 -3.65 21.73
N PRO A 168 43.79 -4.16 22.64
CA PRO A 168 44.82 -5.13 22.27
C PRO A 168 44.25 -6.44 21.69
N ALA A 169 43.12 -6.92 22.22
CA ALA A 169 42.45 -8.12 21.71
C ALA A 169 41.81 -7.86 20.33
N LEU A 170 41.21 -6.68 20.15
CA LEU A 170 40.66 -6.24 18.86
C LEU A 170 41.77 -6.10 17.81
N GLN A 171 42.94 -5.57 18.18
CA GLN A 171 44.11 -5.48 17.30
C GLN A 171 44.58 -6.87 16.85
N ALA A 172 44.66 -7.84 17.78
CA ALA A 172 45.03 -9.21 17.45
C ALA A 172 44.02 -9.86 16.49
N ALA A 173 42.72 -9.62 16.69
CA ALA A 173 41.68 -10.09 15.79
C ALA A 173 41.77 -9.48 14.38
N VAL A 174 42.07 -8.18 14.28
CA VAL A 174 42.25 -7.49 12.99
C VAL A 174 43.46 -8.04 12.22
N ALA A 175 44.53 -8.42 12.93
CA ALA A 175 45.74 -8.97 12.32
C ALA A 175 45.54 -10.39 11.77
N VAL A 176 44.92 -11.29 12.56
CA VAL A 176 44.90 -12.75 12.27
C VAL A 176 43.56 -13.26 11.75
N GLY A 177 42.47 -12.52 11.99
CA GLY A 177 41.10 -12.98 11.68
C GLY A 177 40.77 -13.06 10.19
N THR A 178 39.72 -13.81 9.88
CA THR A 178 39.03 -13.83 8.59
C THR A 178 38.39 -12.47 8.28
N PRO A 179 38.07 -12.15 7.02
CA PRO A 179 37.46 -10.85 6.66
C PRO A 179 36.20 -10.51 7.46
N ALA A 180 35.33 -11.49 7.74
CA ALA A 180 34.13 -11.29 8.55
C ALA A 180 34.46 -10.96 10.02
N GLU A 181 35.45 -11.64 10.60
CA GLU A 181 35.92 -11.37 11.95
C GLU A 181 36.61 -10.01 12.06
N LYS A 182 37.41 -9.61 11.05
CA LYS A 182 38.03 -8.29 10.98
C LYS A 182 36.97 -7.19 10.94
N VAL A 183 35.94 -7.33 10.10
CA VAL A 183 34.82 -6.39 10.04
C VAL A 183 34.12 -6.28 11.40
N HIS A 184 33.90 -7.41 12.09
CA HIS A 184 33.28 -7.40 13.42
C HIS A 184 34.15 -6.70 14.47
N ALA A 185 35.46 -6.96 14.48
CA ALA A 185 36.41 -6.28 15.35
C ALA A 185 36.46 -4.76 15.08
N LEU A 186 36.45 -4.36 13.81
CA LEU A 186 36.43 -2.94 13.42
C LEU A 186 35.15 -2.24 13.86
N LYS A 187 33.98 -2.91 13.82
CA LYS A 187 32.73 -2.33 14.35
C LYS A 187 32.85 -1.99 15.82
N HIS A 188 33.41 -2.89 16.63
CA HIS A 188 33.66 -2.63 18.05
C HIS A 188 34.68 -1.51 18.28
N LEU A 189 35.74 -1.45 17.46
CA LEU A 189 36.71 -0.35 17.51
C LEU A 189 36.07 1.00 17.14
N GLY A 190 34.99 1.01 16.34
CA GLY A 190 34.26 2.23 15.98
C GLY A 190 33.15 2.65 16.97
N ASP A 191 32.87 1.87 18.02
CA ASP A 191 31.84 2.20 19.00
C ASP A 191 32.31 3.34 19.92
N GLN A 192 31.72 4.52 19.72
CA GLN A 192 31.99 5.73 20.52
C GLN A 192 31.79 5.50 22.02
N LYS A 193 30.82 4.67 22.44
CA LYS A 193 30.54 4.44 23.87
C LYS A 193 31.58 3.53 24.49
N ALA A 194 32.04 2.50 23.76
CA ALA A 194 33.06 1.58 24.23
C ALA A 194 34.45 2.25 24.25
N MET A 195 34.78 3.05 23.23
CA MET A 195 36.11 3.64 23.05
C MET A 195 36.24 5.06 23.61
N ALA A 196 35.20 5.59 24.29
CA ALA A 196 35.17 6.97 24.80
C ALA A 196 36.39 7.41 25.62
N LYS A 197 37.00 6.50 26.39
CA LYS A 197 38.14 6.82 27.28
C LYS A 197 39.49 6.87 26.56
N ASP A 198 39.65 6.13 25.47
CA ASP A 198 40.89 6.09 24.71
C ASP A 198 40.61 5.83 23.21
N PRO A 199 40.03 6.82 22.51
CA PRO A 199 39.77 6.71 21.08
C PRO A 199 41.07 6.68 20.26
N ALA A 200 42.16 7.26 20.79
CA ALA A 200 43.45 7.30 20.11
C ALA A 200 44.06 5.90 19.92
N ALA A 201 43.95 5.02 20.93
CA ALA A 201 44.38 3.64 20.79
C ALA A 201 43.58 2.88 19.73
N ALA A 202 42.26 3.09 19.64
CA ALA A 202 41.43 2.48 18.60
C ALA A 202 41.79 3.00 17.20
N LEU A 203 42.01 4.31 17.03
CA LEU A 203 42.41 4.90 15.75
C LEU A 203 43.75 4.37 15.25
N LYS A 204 44.73 4.17 16.13
CA LYS A 204 46.03 3.55 15.79
C LYS A 204 45.89 2.13 15.23
N VAL A 205 44.88 1.38 15.67
CA VAL A 205 44.59 0.03 15.17
C VAL A 205 43.85 0.06 13.83
N ILE A 206 42.96 1.03 13.64
CA ILE A 206 42.16 1.15 12.41
C ILE A 206 42.99 1.74 11.26
N ALA A 207 43.88 2.70 11.51
CA ALA A 207 44.60 3.43 10.46
C ALA A 207 45.35 2.53 9.45
N PRO A 208 46.09 1.48 9.85
CA PRO A 208 46.75 0.57 8.90
C PRO A 208 45.79 -0.21 8.01
N VAL A 209 44.53 -0.41 8.44
CA VAL A 209 43.50 -1.11 7.67
C VAL A 209 42.99 -0.28 6.49
N LEU A 210 43.19 1.05 6.56
CA LEU A 210 42.83 1.97 5.47
C LEU A 210 43.78 1.84 4.27
N ASP A 211 44.88 1.09 4.34
CA ASP A 211 45.67 0.80 3.14
C ASP A 211 44.92 -0.19 2.22
N ALA A 212 44.20 0.36 1.24
CA ALA A 212 43.34 -0.38 0.32
C ALA A 212 44.10 -1.36 -0.59
N GLN A 213 45.43 -1.22 -0.75
CA GLN A 213 46.22 -2.16 -1.55
C GLN A 213 46.45 -3.50 -0.83
N GLN A 214 46.32 -3.51 0.50
CA GLN A 214 46.69 -4.67 1.33
C GLN A 214 45.48 -5.40 1.93
N GLN A 215 44.27 -4.84 1.81
CA GLN A 215 43.07 -5.36 2.47
C GLN A 215 41.92 -5.57 1.50
N GLN A 216 40.99 -6.45 1.87
CA GLN A 216 39.78 -6.69 1.10
C GLN A 216 38.78 -5.54 1.27
N GLU A 217 38.03 -5.22 0.21
CA GLU A 217 37.09 -4.09 0.16
C GLU A 217 36.12 -4.00 1.36
N PRO A 218 35.45 -5.07 1.83
CA PRO A 218 34.54 -4.99 2.98
C PRO A 218 35.24 -4.56 4.28
N VAL A 219 36.51 -4.93 4.45
CA VAL A 219 37.32 -4.59 5.62
C VAL A 219 37.69 -3.10 5.59
N VAL A 220 38.08 -2.59 4.41
CA VAL A 220 38.40 -1.17 4.19
C VAL A 220 37.15 -0.31 4.42
N ILE A 221 36.00 -0.69 3.86
CA ILE A 221 34.72 0.03 4.05
C ILE A 221 34.38 0.15 5.54
N GLN A 222 34.45 -0.95 6.29
CA GLN A 222 34.19 -0.91 7.73
C GLN A 222 35.25 -0.10 8.47
N GLY A 223 36.51 -0.17 8.05
CA GLY A 223 37.60 0.66 8.58
C GLY A 223 37.30 2.15 8.42
N ILE A 224 36.85 2.58 7.23
CA ILE A 224 36.46 3.97 6.96
C ILE A 224 35.36 4.42 7.93
N LEU A 225 34.30 3.63 8.08
CA LEU A 225 33.17 3.95 8.96
C LEU A 225 33.62 4.06 10.43
N SER A 226 34.38 3.07 10.90
CA SER A 226 34.85 3.03 12.29
C SER A 226 35.86 4.14 12.61
N PHE A 227 36.75 4.46 11.66
CA PHE A 227 37.69 5.57 11.81
C PHE A 227 36.93 6.91 11.89
N SER A 228 35.99 7.12 10.95
CA SER A 228 35.17 8.33 10.90
C SER A 228 34.28 8.53 12.13
N ALA A 229 33.92 7.45 12.81
CA ALA A 229 33.14 7.49 14.04
C ALA A 229 33.94 8.02 15.24
N LEU A 230 35.29 8.02 15.20
CA LEU A 230 36.13 8.41 16.34
C LEU A 230 37.03 9.62 16.08
N CYS A 231 37.48 9.82 14.83
CA CYS A 231 38.50 10.81 14.52
C CYS A 231 37.99 12.27 14.56
N ALA A 232 38.94 13.21 14.62
CA ALA A 232 38.68 14.63 14.39
C ALA A 232 38.61 14.93 12.88
N GLU A 233 38.07 16.10 12.51
CA GLU A 233 37.91 16.49 11.09
C GLU A 233 39.25 16.52 10.33
N GLN A 234 40.33 16.95 10.99
CA GLN A 234 41.66 17.02 10.36
C GLN A 234 42.16 15.63 9.98
N ASP A 235 42.16 14.70 10.94
CA ASP A 235 42.52 13.29 10.73
C ASP A 235 41.61 12.63 9.69
N TRP A 236 40.32 12.98 9.67
CA TRP A 236 39.40 12.46 8.68
C TRP A 236 39.86 12.80 7.25
N PHE A 237 40.20 14.07 7.00
CA PHE A 237 40.66 14.48 5.66
C PHE A 237 42.03 13.90 5.30
N GLU A 238 42.90 13.70 6.28
CA GLU A 238 44.23 13.11 6.07
C GLU A 238 44.14 11.62 5.69
N TYR A 239 43.39 10.81 6.46
CA TYR A 239 43.36 9.35 6.30
C TYR A 239 42.21 8.84 5.44
N VAL A 240 41.04 9.47 5.52
CA VAL A 240 39.82 9.00 4.82
C VAL A 240 39.53 9.81 3.56
N GLY A 241 39.98 11.07 3.49
CA GLY A 241 39.69 11.99 2.39
C GLY A 241 40.02 11.43 1.00
N ILE A 242 41.07 10.61 0.89
CA ILE A 242 41.47 9.94 -0.36
C ILE A 242 40.37 9.05 -0.95
N PHE A 243 39.52 8.43 -0.12
CA PHE A 243 38.45 7.52 -0.57
C PHE A 243 37.28 8.24 -1.19
N LEU A 244 37.15 9.56 -1.01
CA LEU A 244 36.12 10.32 -1.71
C LEU A 244 36.28 10.19 -3.22
N ASP A 245 37.51 10.08 -3.72
CA ASP A 245 37.85 10.04 -5.14
C ASP A 245 38.17 8.61 -5.64
N SER A 246 37.81 7.59 -4.86
CA SER A 246 37.94 6.16 -5.25
C SER A 246 36.93 5.74 -6.32
N ASP A 247 37.30 4.75 -7.14
CA ASP A 247 36.40 4.12 -8.13
C ASP A 247 35.32 3.23 -7.49
N SER A 248 35.54 2.73 -6.27
CA SER A 248 34.53 1.93 -5.55
C SER A 248 33.43 2.82 -4.98
N ILE A 249 32.20 2.62 -5.47
CA ILE A 249 31.00 3.25 -4.92
C ILE A 249 30.85 2.96 -3.42
N GLY A 250 31.21 1.76 -2.96
CA GLY A 250 31.11 1.37 -1.55
C GLY A 250 32.01 2.21 -0.65
N MET A 251 33.26 2.40 -1.05
CA MET A 251 34.24 3.22 -0.31
C MET A 251 33.85 4.70 -0.30
N VAL A 252 33.40 5.24 -1.44
CA VAL A 252 32.94 6.64 -1.52
C VAL A 252 31.71 6.85 -0.64
N LYS A 253 30.75 5.92 -0.62
CA LYS A 253 29.57 6.03 0.29
C LYS A 253 29.98 6.01 1.76
N ALA A 254 30.91 5.14 2.14
CA ALA A 254 31.41 5.07 3.51
C ALA A 254 32.12 6.36 3.93
N ALA A 255 32.93 6.93 3.03
CA ALA A 255 33.59 8.21 3.27
C ALA A 255 32.55 9.35 3.41
N VAL A 256 31.56 9.42 2.51
CA VAL A 256 30.48 10.42 2.61
C VAL A 256 29.67 10.28 3.92
N ASP A 257 29.39 9.05 4.37
CA ASP A 257 28.70 8.82 5.65
C ASP A 257 29.55 9.28 6.85
N GLY A 258 30.87 9.16 6.76
CA GLY A 258 31.80 9.67 7.77
C GLY A 258 31.75 11.19 7.98
N LEU A 259 31.32 11.95 6.97
CA LEU A 259 31.24 13.42 7.03
C LEU A 259 30.03 13.94 7.83
N ARG A 260 29.09 13.07 8.21
CA ARG A 260 27.81 13.42 8.86
C ARG A 260 27.93 14.21 10.16
N ARG A 261 29.08 14.11 10.82
CA ARG A 261 29.34 14.69 12.15
C ARG A 261 29.97 16.08 12.07
N PHE A 262 30.40 16.52 10.88
CA PHE A 262 31.14 17.75 10.69
C PHE A 262 30.31 18.76 9.88
N SER A 263 30.20 19.98 10.37
CA SER A 263 29.42 21.06 9.74
C SER A 263 30.30 22.16 9.13
N SER A 264 31.60 21.89 8.93
CA SER A 264 32.54 22.90 8.45
C SER A 264 32.32 23.24 6.96
N PRO A 265 32.67 24.46 6.51
CA PRO A 265 32.58 24.83 5.09
C PRO A 265 33.36 23.90 4.16
N ARG A 266 34.48 23.34 4.65
CA ARG A 266 35.31 22.38 3.91
C ARG A 266 34.55 21.08 3.62
N VAL A 267 33.77 20.61 4.60
CA VAL A 267 32.93 19.41 4.48
C VAL A 267 31.77 19.66 3.52
N ILE A 268 31.08 20.80 3.65
CA ILE A 268 30.00 21.16 2.73
C ILE A 268 30.50 21.24 1.28
N SER A 269 31.66 21.85 1.05
CA SER A 269 32.29 21.92 -0.27
C SER A 269 32.62 20.53 -0.85
N ALA A 270 33.10 19.60 0.00
CA ALA A 270 33.38 18.22 -0.43
C ALA A 270 32.10 17.46 -0.81
N LEU A 271 31.03 17.64 -0.02
CA LEU A 271 29.71 17.07 -0.29
C LEU A 271 29.08 17.65 -1.56
N GLU A 272 29.18 18.96 -1.79
CA GLU A 272 28.71 19.63 -3.01
C GLU A 272 29.39 19.08 -4.27
N ARG A 273 30.73 18.93 -4.23
CA ARG A 273 31.50 18.34 -5.33
C ARG A 273 30.97 16.96 -5.68
N LYS A 274 30.68 16.12 -4.67
CA LYS A 274 30.13 14.77 -4.88
C LYS A 274 28.65 14.78 -5.27
N MET A 275 27.87 15.77 -4.83
CA MET A 275 26.50 15.98 -5.29
C MET A 275 26.45 16.28 -6.79
N ARG A 276 27.39 17.10 -7.31
CA ARG A 276 27.43 17.50 -8.72
C ARG A 276 27.96 16.40 -9.64
N ALA A 277 29.07 15.76 -9.27
CA ALA A 277 29.78 14.80 -10.13
C ALA A 277 29.43 13.32 -9.87
N GLY A 278 28.92 12.97 -8.69
CA GLY A 278 28.72 11.57 -8.30
C GLY A 278 27.55 10.87 -9.02
N PRO A 279 27.55 9.52 -9.10
CA PRO A 279 26.39 8.78 -9.57
C PRO A 279 25.23 8.86 -8.56
N ARG A 280 24.02 8.43 -8.97
CA ARG A 280 22.80 8.53 -8.15
C ARG A 280 22.99 8.01 -6.71
N ALA A 281 23.67 6.88 -6.54
CA ALA A 281 23.89 6.28 -5.22
C ALA A 281 24.71 7.18 -4.27
N ILE A 282 25.69 7.91 -4.81
CA ILE A 282 26.50 8.87 -4.03
C ILE A 282 25.68 10.13 -3.73
N ARG A 283 24.91 10.65 -4.69
CA ARG A 283 24.05 11.82 -4.45
C ARG A 283 23.06 11.58 -3.31
N LEU A 284 22.44 10.40 -3.27
CA LEU A 284 21.55 10.02 -2.17
C LEU A 284 22.30 9.88 -0.82
N ALA A 285 23.53 9.34 -0.83
CA ALA A 285 24.37 9.30 0.37
C ALA A 285 24.72 10.71 0.86
N VAL A 286 25.02 11.64 -0.04
CA VAL A 286 25.26 13.05 0.29
C VAL A 286 24.02 13.70 0.90
N LEU A 287 22.82 13.47 0.35
CA LEU A 287 21.58 14.00 0.93
C LEU A 287 21.32 13.48 2.36
N ASN A 288 21.55 12.19 2.60
CA ASN A 288 21.49 11.62 3.95
C ASN A 288 22.55 12.23 4.88
N ALA A 289 23.70 12.62 4.32
CA ALA A 289 24.73 13.28 5.10
C ALA A 289 24.35 14.71 5.50
N LEU A 290 23.80 15.47 4.57
CA LEU A 290 23.29 16.83 4.80
C LEU A 290 22.12 16.84 5.81
N GLU A 291 21.23 15.87 5.75
CA GLU A 291 20.15 15.68 6.72
C GLU A 291 20.68 15.51 8.16
N ALA A 292 21.76 14.72 8.32
CA ALA A 292 22.37 14.51 9.63
C ALA A 292 23.10 15.76 10.15
N ILE A 293 23.73 16.54 9.27
CA ILE A 293 24.39 17.80 9.63
C ILE A 293 23.36 18.84 10.10
N GLY A 294 22.22 18.94 9.40
CA GLY A 294 21.03 19.65 9.84
C GLY A 294 21.24 21.09 10.34
N SER A 295 21.96 21.90 9.58
CA SER A 295 22.19 23.33 9.85
C SER A 295 22.01 24.17 8.59
N ASP A 296 21.84 25.49 8.72
CA ASP A 296 21.58 26.40 7.58
C ASP A 296 22.62 26.31 6.45
N VAL A 297 23.85 25.90 6.76
CA VAL A 297 24.92 25.72 5.75
C VAL A 297 24.61 24.63 4.72
N VAL A 298 23.63 23.75 4.98
CA VAL A 298 23.21 22.69 4.04
C VAL A 298 22.18 23.18 3.02
N LEU A 299 21.66 24.40 3.15
CA LEU A 299 20.64 24.92 2.24
C LEU A 299 21.12 25.02 0.77
N PRO A 300 22.28 25.63 0.45
CA PRO A 300 22.75 25.70 -0.93
C PRO A 300 22.83 24.33 -1.66
N PRO A 301 23.47 23.28 -1.09
CA PRO A 301 23.51 21.97 -1.76
C PRO A 301 22.14 21.30 -1.88
N LEU A 302 21.22 21.53 -0.93
CA LEU A 302 19.86 20.99 -1.01
C LEU A 302 19.07 21.64 -2.16
N VAL A 303 19.25 22.94 -2.39
CA VAL A 303 18.57 23.64 -3.48
C VAL A 303 19.12 23.27 -4.85
N ASP A 304 20.44 23.11 -4.96
CA ASP A 304 21.04 22.51 -6.16
C ASP A 304 20.44 21.12 -6.45
N ALA A 305 20.16 20.33 -5.40
CA ALA A 305 19.54 19.02 -5.53
C ALA A 305 18.03 19.06 -5.87
N LEU A 306 17.31 20.09 -5.43
CA LEU A 306 15.90 20.31 -5.81
C LEU A 306 15.72 20.59 -7.31
N GLY A 307 16.66 21.28 -7.94
CA GLY A 307 16.68 21.53 -9.39
C GLY A 307 17.22 20.36 -10.23
N HIS A 308 17.54 19.22 -9.60
CA HIS A 308 18.26 18.15 -10.27
C HIS A 308 17.41 17.41 -11.31
N LYS A 309 17.99 17.03 -12.45
CA LYS A 309 17.26 16.32 -13.55
C LYS A 309 16.62 15.00 -13.11
N GLN A 310 17.26 14.26 -12.19
CA GLN A 310 16.76 12.98 -11.70
C GLN A 310 15.70 13.16 -10.60
N ILE A 311 14.50 12.67 -10.85
CA ILE A 311 13.35 12.71 -9.93
C ILE A 311 13.70 12.17 -8.52
N PRO A 312 14.38 11.02 -8.37
CA PRO A 312 14.69 10.48 -7.03
C PRO A 312 15.57 11.40 -6.17
N VAL A 313 16.46 12.18 -6.81
CA VAL A 313 17.33 13.13 -6.10
C VAL A 313 16.51 14.34 -5.63
N ARG A 314 15.64 14.87 -6.49
CA ARG A 314 14.73 15.97 -6.13
C ARG A 314 13.82 15.61 -4.96
N ASN A 315 13.17 14.45 -5.06
CA ASN A 315 12.24 14.00 -4.03
C ASN A 315 12.94 13.78 -2.69
N ARG A 316 14.15 13.20 -2.70
CA ARG A 316 14.91 13.03 -1.45
C ARG A 316 15.37 14.37 -0.89
N ALA A 317 15.80 15.32 -1.72
CA ALA A 317 16.19 16.64 -1.24
C ALA A 317 15.00 17.40 -0.62
N ALA A 318 13.81 17.26 -1.21
CA ALA A 318 12.57 17.78 -0.64
C ALA A 318 12.21 17.14 0.71
N GLU A 319 12.32 15.82 0.81
CA GLU A 319 12.11 15.08 2.07
C GLU A 319 13.06 15.59 3.16
N VAL A 320 14.34 15.78 2.83
CA VAL A 320 15.35 16.30 3.77
C VAL A 320 15.00 17.71 4.23
N LEU A 321 14.62 18.61 3.31
CA LEU A 321 14.18 19.96 3.67
C LEU A 321 12.95 19.96 4.58
N LYS A 322 11.99 19.09 4.31
CA LYS A 322 10.80 18.89 5.14
C LYS A 322 11.14 18.31 6.52
N GLN A 323 12.08 17.38 6.61
CA GLN A 323 12.46 16.79 7.89
C GLN A 323 13.21 17.81 8.77
N LEU A 324 14.18 18.52 8.19
CA LEU A 324 14.90 19.60 8.87
C LEU A 324 13.95 20.73 9.29
N SER A 325 12.87 20.92 8.53
CA SER A 325 11.82 21.86 8.84
C SER A 325 11.06 21.50 10.11
N ILE A 326 10.58 20.26 10.19
CA ILE A 326 9.82 19.75 11.33
C ILE A 326 10.68 19.78 12.60
N GLU A 327 11.98 19.53 12.46
CA GLU A 327 12.94 19.58 13.57
C GLU A 327 13.31 21.01 14.02
N GLY A 328 12.83 22.05 13.33
CA GLY A 328 13.09 23.45 13.67
C GLY A 328 14.54 23.90 13.40
N LYS A 329 15.27 23.16 12.56
CA LYS A 329 16.70 23.41 12.27
C LYS A 329 16.94 24.45 11.16
N LEU A 330 15.88 24.88 10.47
CA LEU A 330 15.93 25.82 9.35
C LEU A 330 14.82 26.88 9.47
N ASP A 331 15.14 28.14 9.15
CA ASP A 331 14.11 29.17 8.93
C ASP A 331 13.47 28.99 7.54
N LEU A 332 12.32 28.33 7.53
CA LEU A 332 11.64 27.96 6.30
C LEU A 332 10.85 29.09 5.69
N SER A 333 10.36 30.04 6.48
CA SER A 333 9.65 31.19 5.93
C SER A 333 10.58 31.97 5.01
N ARG A 334 11.85 32.13 5.42
CA ARG A 334 12.88 32.70 4.56
C ARG A 334 13.25 31.77 3.39
N THR A 335 13.41 30.48 3.66
CA THR A 335 13.84 29.50 2.65
C THR A 335 12.81 29.32 1.54
N VAL A 336 11.53 29.14 1.88
CA VAL A 336 10.40 29.02 0.96
C VAL A 336 10.31 30.24 0.05
N VAL A 337 10.35 31.45 0.62
CA VAL A 337 10.29 32.69 -0.18
C VAL A 337 11.48 32.78 -1.12
N TRP A 338 12.66 32.33 -0.69
CA TRP A 338 13.83 32.26 -1.55
C TRP A 338 13.70 31.20 -2.66
N LEU A 339 13.19 30.01 -2.34
CA LEU A 339 12.93 28.94 -3.31
C LEU A 339 11.91 29.36 -4.38
N LEU A 340 10.84 30.07 -3.99
CA LEU A 340 9.83 30.61 -4.90
C LEU A 340 10.40 31.70 -5.83
N ARG A 341 11.55 32.30 -5.51
CA ARG A 341 12.25 33.24 -6.41
C ARG A 341 13.20 32.54 -7.38
N SER A 342 13.30 31.21 -7.33
CA SER A 342 14.17 30.46 -8.22
C SER A 342 13.70 30.57 -9.68
N ARG A 343 14.67 30.69 -10.60
CA ARG A 343 14.39 30.64 -12.05
C ARG A 343 13.91 29.26 -12.49
N ASP A 344 14.30 28.21 -11.75
CA ASP A 344 13.89 26.83 -12.05
C ASP A 344 12.46 26.58 -11.55
N VAL A 345 11.56 26.30 -12.50
CA VAL A 345 10.16 25.97 -12.22
C VAL A 345 10.01 24.76 -11.30
N ASN A 346 10.90 23.78 -11.36
CA ASN A 346 10.85 22.59 -10.51
C ASN A 346 11.15 22.95 -9.04
N VAL A 347 12.08 23.88 -8.83
CA VAL A 347 12.40 24.39 -7.49
C VAL A 347 11.22 25.17 -6.92
N ARG A 348 10.58 26.02 -7.74
CA ARG A 348 9.36 26.75 -7.32
C ARG A 348 8.20 25.81 -7.00
N ARG A 349 7.96 24.79 -7.83
CA ARG A 349 6.93 23.76 -7.58
C ARG A 349 7.22 22.97 -6.31
N MET A 350 8.48 22.66 -6.03
CA MET A 350 8.81 22.00 -4.77
C MET A 350 8.59 22.90 -3.55
N ALA A 351 8.89 24.20 -3.69
CA ALA A 351 8.61 25.16 -2.63
C ALA A 351 7.13 25.16 -2.24
N THR A 352 6.21 24.98 -3.20
CA THR A 352 4.77 24.91 -2.89
C THR A 352 4.35 23.65 -2.13
N GLU A 353 5.06 22.53 -2.29
CA GLU A 353 4.87 21.33 -1.47
C GLU A 353 5.34 21.57 -0.03
N VAL A 354 6.46 22.27 0.14
CA VAL A 354 7.02 22.59 1.47
C VAL A 354 6.11 23.56 2.23
N ILE A 355 5.56 24.59 1.58
CA ILE A 355 4.69 25.60 2.23
C ILE A 355 3.58 24.98 3.09
N ARG A 356 2.92 23.92 2.60
CA ARG A 356 1.78 23.29 3.29
C ARG A 356 2.18 22.49 4.54
N ALA A 357 3.44 22.06 4.60
CA ALA A 357 3.96 21.29 5.73
C ALA A 357 4.52 22.19 6.85
N VAL A 358 4.59 23.51 6.61
CA VAL A 358 5.25 24.47 7.50
C VAL A 358 4.23 25.18 8.39
N PRO A 359 4.37 25.12 9.72
CA PRO A 359 3.64 25.99 10.62
C PRO A 359 4.10 27.44 10.43
N ASP A 360 3.16 28.39 10.27
CA ASP A 360 3.44 29.85 10.24
C ASP A 360 2.90 30.52 11.52
N PRO A 361 3.54 30.29 12.69
CA PRO A 361 3.05 30.81 13.97
C PRO A 361 3.01 32.35 14.01
N ASP A 362 3.96 33.01 13.36
CA ASP A 362 4.06 34.48 13.30
C ASP A 362 3.20 35.10 12.19
N GLN A 363 2.52 34.27 11.39
CA GLN A 363 1.63 34.69 10.30
C GLN A 363 2.29 35.63 9.29
N SER A 364 3.60 35.46 9.10
CA SER A 364 4.43 36.34 8.27
C SER A 364 4.59 35.82 6.85
N LEU A 365 4.13 34.61 6.57
CA LEU A 365 4.35 33.93 5.29
C LEU A 365 3.28 34.32 4.26
N TRP A 366 2.00 34.29 4.62
CA TRP A 366 0.92 34.59 3.68
C TRP A 366 1.04 35.98 3.01
N PRO A 367 1.49 37.08 3.67
CA PRO A 367 1.67 38.36 3.00
C PRO A 367 2.78 38.31 1.93
N LYS A 368 3.80 37.49 2.13
CA LYS A 368 4.92 37.32 1.18
C LYS A 368 4.49 36.45 -0.01
N LEU A 369 3.60 35.48 0.21
CA LEU A 369 3.06 34.61 -0.84
C LEU A 369 2.15 35.35 -1.82
N MET A 370 1.55 36.47 -1.42
CA MET A 370 0.72 37.32 -2.29
C MET A 370 1.45 37.76 -3.56
N ALA A 371 2.76 38.05 -3.49
CA ALA A 371 3.55 38.44 -4.65
C ALA A 371 3.69 37.31 -5.69
N VAL A 372 3.55 36.05 -5.26
CA VAL A 372 3.71 34.85 -6.09
C VAL A 372 2.42 34.50 -6.84
N LEU A 373 1.30 35.17 -6.55
CA LEU A 373 0.08 35.07 -7.36
C LEU A 373 0.30 35.50 -8.82
N ARG A 374 1.37 36.23 -9.12
CA ARG A 374 1.78 36.63 -10.47
C ARG A 374 2.89 35.74 -11.07
N ASP A 375 3.16 34.56 -10.51
CA ASP A 375 4.14 33.62 -11.09
C ASP A 375 3.75 33.25 -12.51
N GLU A 376 4.73 33.04 -13.40
CA GLU A 376 4.49 32.60 -14.79
C GLU A 376 3.87 31.19 -14.85
N ASP A 377 4.26 30.30 -13.93
CA ASP A 377 3.81 28.91 -13.91
C ASP A 377 2.43 28.77 -13.24
N TRP A 378 1.47 28.27 -13.99
CA TRP A 378 0.08 28.16 -13.52
C TRP A 378 -0.06 27.26 -12.28
N TRP A 379 0.74 26.19 -12.20
CA TRP A 379 0.68 25.22 -11.10
C TRP A 379 1.21 25.84 -9.81
N VAL A 380 2.30 26.62 -9.89
CA VAL A 380 2.81 27.38 -8.74
C VAL A 380 1.73 28.33 -8.20
N ARG A 381 1.06 29.10 -9.08
CA ARG A 381 -0.03 30.01 -8.67
C ARG A 381 -1.15 29.28 -7.93
N GLU A 382 -1.63 28.18 -8.49
CA GLU A 382 -2.74 27.42 -7.91
C GLU A 382 -2.40 26.82 -6.54
N ARG A 383 -1.19 26.27 -6.39
CA ARG A 383 -0.76 25.69 -5.10
C ARG A 383 -0.46 26.75 -4.05
N VAL A 384 0.08 27.91 -4.45
CA VAL A 384 0.24 29.05 -3.53
C VAL A 384 -1.12 29.58 -3.09
N MET A 385 -2.11 29.60 -3.97
CA MET A 385 -3.48 29.99 -3.63
C MET A 385 -4.08 29.09 -2.55
N ASP A 386 -3.93 27.76 -2.68
CA ASP A 386 -4.38 26.82 -1.64
C ASP A 386 -3.71 27.12 -0.29
N ALA A 387 -2.39 27.33 -0.29
CA ALA A 387 -1.64 27.68 0.91
C ALA A 387 -2.07 29.04 1.51
N LEU A 388 -2.33 30.05 0.67
CA LEU A 388 -2.84 31.34 1.13
C LEU A 388 -4.17 31.18 1.87
N ILE A 389 -5.11 30.40 1.32
CA ILE A 389 -6.41 30.15 1.95
C ILE A 389 -6.23 29.45 3.31
N GLU A 390 -5.37 28.43 3.38
CA GLU A 390 -5.06 27.70 4.62
C GLU A 390 -4.40 28.59 5.68
N LEU A 391 -3.48 29.48 5.30
CA LEU A 391 -2.69 30.32 6.23
C LEU A 391 -3.39 31.63 6.62
N GLY A 392 -3.96 32.33 5.65
CA GLY A 392 -4.49 33.68 5.79
C GLY A 392 -5.95 33.71 6.25
N GLY A 393 -6.76 32.72 5.84
CA GLY A 393 -8.20 32.68 6.13
C GLY A 393 -8.93 33.97 5.73
N THR A 394 -9.93 34.38 6.51
CA THR A 394 -10.76 35.58 6.22
C THR A 394 -10.00 36.91 6.27
N ARG A 395 -8.76 36.93 6.79
CA ARG A 395 -7.91 38.13 6.77
C ARG A 395 -7.42 38.47 5.36
N LEU A 396 -7.49 37.52 4.44
CA LEU A 396 -7.20 37.76 3.03
C LEU A 396 -8.24 38.62 2.34
N THR A 397 -9.50 38.65 2.80
CA THR A 397 -10.60 39.39 2.17
C THR A 397 -10.23 40.85 1.81
N PRO A 398 -9.73 41.70 2.74
CA PRO A 398 -9.33 43.07 2.41
C PRO A 398 -8.16 43.18 1.42
N HIS A 399 -7.36 42.13 1.26
CA HIS A 399 -6.25 42.08 0.29
C HIS A 399 -6.65 41.50 -1.07
N MET A 400 -7.67 40.64 -1.11
CA MET A 400 -8.21 40.08 -2.35
C MET A 400 -9.17 41.04 -3.06
N VAL A 401 -9.97 41.81 -2.31
CA VAL A 401 -10.93 42.75 -2.90
C VAL A 401 -10.27 43.76 -3.87
N PRO A 402 -9.12 44.39 -3.56
CA PRO A 402 -8.44 45.27 -4.52
C PRO A 402 -7.99 44.56 -5.81
N LEU A 403 -7.69 43.25 -5.75
CA LEU A 403 -7.26 42.47 -6.91
C LEU A 403 -8.40 42.16 -7.88
N LEU A 404 -9.67 42.37 -7.48
CA LEU A 404 -10.82 42.28 -8.37
C LEU A 404 -10.86 43.40 -9.42
N SER A 405 -10.00 44.41 -9.32
CA SER A 405 -9.85 45.49 -10.30
C SER A 405 -8.50 45.47 -11.01
N ASP A 406 -7.78 44.34 -10.96
CA ASP A 406 -6.49 44.19 -11.63
C ASP A 406 -6.62 44.21 -13.16
N GLU A 407 -5.59 44.69 -13.85
CA GLU A 407 -5.55 44.68 -15.33
C GLU A 407 -5.63 43.25 -15.89
N SER A 408 -5.02 42.27 -15.20
CA SER A 408 -5.03 40.87 -15.62
C SER A 408 -6.32 40.16 -15.22
N ASP A 409 -7.06 39.65 -16.21
CA ASP A 409 -8.24 38.79 -16.04
C ASP A 409 -7.94 37.55 -15.20
N VAL A 410 -6.77 36.94 -15.39
CA VAL A 410 -6.29 35.79 -14.62
C VAL A 410 -6.21 36.10 -13.12
N ILE A 411 -5.72 37.29 -12.76
CA ILE A 411 -5.58 37.71 -11.36
C ILE A 411 -6.93 38.05 -10.76
N ARG A 412 -7.80 38.74 -11.51
CA ARG A 412 -9.19 38.99 -11.09
C ARG A 412 -9.91 37.68 -10.81
N ARG A 413 -9.81 36.69 -11.70
CA ARG A 413 -10.41 35.35 -11.51
C ARG A 413 -9.86 34.63 -10.28
N PHE A 414 -8.56 34.71 -10.02
CA PHE A 414 -7.98 34.15 -8.80
C PHE A 414 -8.52 34.83 -7.54
N ALA A 415 -8.59 36.16 -7.52
CA ALA A 415 -9.15 36.90 -6.40
C ALA A 415 -10.60 36.49 -6.13
N VAL A 416 -11.42 36.35 -7.17
CA VAL A 416 -12.79 35.83 -7.07
C VAL A 416 -12.83 34.43 -6.47
N ASN A 417 -11.99 33.50 -6.95
CA ASN A 417 -11.95 32.12 -6.47
C ASN A 417 -11.58 32.05 -4.98
N VAL A 418 -10.54 32.80 -4.57
CA VAL A 418 -10.12 32.88 -3.17
C VAL A 418 -11.27 33.41 -2.30
N LEU A 419 -11.89 34.52 -2.69
CA LEU A 419 -13.00 35.11 -1.93
C LEU A 419 -14.19 34.14 -1.79
N GLY A 420 -14.53 33.41 -2.86
CA GLY A 420 -15.58 32.38 -2.83
C GLY A 420 -15.26 31.22 -1.88
N ARG A 421 -14.00 30.75 -1.85
CA ARG A 421 -13.55 29.68 -0.95
C ARG A 421 -13.45 30.13 0.51
N LEU A 422 -13.11 31.39 0.75
CA LEU A 422 -13.09 31.99 2.09
C LEU A 422 -14.49 32.15 2.69
N LYS A 423 -15.52 32.27 1.84
CA LYS A 423 -16.92 32.44 2.22
C LYS A 423 -17.18 33.60 3.18
N ASP A 424 -16.40 34.67 3.07
CA ASP A 424 -16.55 35.87 3.91
C ASP A 424 -17.66 36.78 3.35
N PRO A 425 -18.76 37.03 4.09
CA PRO A 425 -19.84 37.90 3.64
C PRO A 425 -19.40 39.33 3.32
N LYS A 426 -18.27 39.80 3.88
CA LYS A 426 -17.72 41.13 3.57
C LYS A 426 -17.33 41.29 2.10
N ALA A 427 -16.99 40.20 1.42
CA ALA A 427 -16.64 40.19 0.01
C ALA A 427 -17.86 40.30 -0.93
N LEU A 428 -19.07 40.05 -0.41
CA LEU A 428 -20.26 39.88 -1.22
C LEU A 428 -20.54 41.08 -2.13
N ARG A 429 -20.43 42.30 -1.60
CA ARG A 429 -20.66 43.53 -2.37
C ARG A 429 -19.72 43.62 -3.57
N SER A 430 -18.44 43.36 -3.35
CA SER A 430 -17.42 43.44 -4.40
C SER A 430 -17.59 42.33 -5.43
N LEU A 431 -17.92 41.10 -5.00
CA LEU A 431 -18.18 39.98 -5.91
C LEU A 431 -19.41 40.22 -6.78
N VAL A 432 -20.51 40.73 -6.22
CA VAL A 432 -21.71 41.10 -6.98
C VAL A 432 -21.40 42.21 -7.99
N GLN A 433 -20.58 43.21 -7.61
CA GLN A 433 -20.14 44.25 -8.52
C GLN A 433 -19.32 43.67 -9.68
N THR A 434 -18.35 42.79 -9.39
CA THR A 434 -17.54 42.09 -10.40
C THR A 434 -18.41 41.24 -11.33
N ALA A 435 -19.35 40.46 -10.78
CA ALA A 435 -20.29 39.66 -11.57
C ALA A 435 -21.14 40.49 -12.54
N THR A 436 -21.40 41.76 -12.22
CA THR A 436 -22.22 42.65 -13.05
C THR A 436 -21.38 43.44 -14.07
N GLN A 437 -20.21 43.94 -13.66
CA GLN A 437 -19.47 45.00 -14.37
C GLN A 437 -18.16 44.54 -15.04
N ASP A 438 -17.62 43.35 -14.74
CA ASP A 438 -16.33 42.94 -15.30
C ASP A 438 -16.40 42.79 -16.83
N PRO A 439 -15.38 43.21 -17.60
CA PRO A 439 -15.38 43.01 -19.04
C PRO A 439 -15.23 41.54 -19.46
N ASP A 440 -14.62 40.69 -18.64
CA ASP A 440 -14.33 39.30 -18.97
C ASP A 440 -15.44 38.34 -18.52
N TRP A 441 -15.90 37.49 -19.44
CA TRP A 441 -17.00 36.55 -19.19
C TRP A 441 -16.64 35.48 -18.14
N TRP A 442 -15.41 34.94 -18.16
CA TRP A 442 -14.99 33.92 -17.18
C TRP A 442 -14.87 34.49 -15.77
N VAL A 443 -14.46 35.76 -15.64
CA VAL A 443 -14.43 36.45 -14.34
C VAL A 443 -15.86 36.64 -13.81
N LYS A 444 -16.81 37.05 -14.66
CA LYS A 444 -18.23 37.17 -14.26
C LYS A 444 -18.83 35.84 -13.82
N GLU A 445 -18.62 34.77 -14.60
CA GLU A 445 -19.07 33.41 -14.26
C GLU A 445 -18.53 32.96 -12.90
N THR A 446 -17.21 33.05 -12.73
CA THR A 446 -16.55 32.66 -11.47
C THR A 446 -17.07 33.51 -10.30
N ALA A 447 -17.43 34.78 -10.53
CA ALA A 447 -17.96 35.66 -9.49
C ALA A 447 -19.37 35.27 -9.07
N ILE A 448 -20.22 34.85 -10.00
CA ILE A 448 -21.55 34.31 -9.71
C ILE A 448 -21.43 33.02 -8.89
N GLU A 449 -20.52 32.11 -9.27
CA GLU A 449 -20.24 30.89 -8.50
C GLU A 449 -19.73 31.20 -7.08
N ALA A 450 -18.82 32.17 -6.95
CA ALA A 450 -18.30 32.61 -5.65
C ALA A 450 -19.41 33.19 -4.76
N VAL A 451 -20.33 33.98 -5.33
CA VAL A 451 -21.52 34.49 -4.63
C VAL A 451 -22.40 33.32 -4.15
N ALA A 452 -22.62 32.31 -4.99
CA ALA A 452 -23.38 31.12 -4.61
C ALA A 452 -22.72 30.33 -3.48
N LEU A 453 -21.38 30.20 -3.49
CA LEU A 453 -20.61 29.52 -2.45
C LEU A 453 -20.64 30.22 -1.10
N ILE A 454 -20.72 31.56 -1.07
CA ILE A 454 -20.95 32.34 0.16
C ILE A 454 -22.34 32.04 0.72
N ASN A 455 -23.32 31.78 -0.15
CA ASN A 455 -24.68 31.38 0.18
C ASN A 455 -25.42 32.38 1.11
N ASP A 456 -25.31 33.67 0.79
CA ASP A 456 -26.00 34.75 1.51
C ASP A 456 -27.28 35.18 0.77
N GLU A 457 -28.44 35.08 1.41
CA GLU A 457 -29.75 35.39 0.82
C GLU A 457 -29.84 36.82 0.25
N ARG A 458 -29.07 37.77 0.80
CA ARG A 458 -29.03 39.15 0.31
C ARG A 458 -28.52 39.25 -1.14
N ALA A 459 -27.83 38.23 -1.63
CA ALA A 459 -27.32 38.19 -3.00
C ALA A 459 -28.38 37.81 -4.05
N ILE A 460 -29.47 37.15 -3.63
CA ILE A 460 -30.49 36.58 -4.52
C ILE A 460 -31.11 37.64 -5.45
N PRO A 461 -31.53 38.83 -4.98
CA PRO A 461 -32.08 39.86 -5.87
C PRO A 461 -31.09 40.33 -6.94
N TYR A 462 -29.79 40.34 -6.62
CA TYR A 462 -28.74 40.74 -7.57
C TYR A 462 -28.49 39.66 -8.63
N LEU A 463 -28.49 38.38 -8.25
CA LEU A 463 -28.41 37.27 -9.22
C LEU A 463 -29.61 37.27 -10.17
N VAL A 464 -30.81 37.53 -9.65
CA VAL A 464 -32.03 37.69 -10.47
C VAL A 464 -31.90 38.89 -11.42
N HIS A 465 -31.31 40.00 -10.97
CA HIS A 465 -31.05 41.15 -11.82
C HIS A 465 -30.06 40.85 -12.95
N ILE A 466 -28.91 40.22 -12.63
CA ILE A 466 -27.89 39.83 -13.62
C ILE A 466 -28.50 38.87 -14.65
N MET A 467 -29.26 37.87 -14.20
CA MET A 467 -29.99 36.92 -15.05
C MET A 467 -30.94 37.61 -16.05
N GLY A 468 -31.59 38.71 -15.62
CA GLY A 468 -32.48 39.48 -16.50
C GLY A 468 -31.74 40.45 -17.43
N ALA A 469 -30.55 40.90 -17.06
CA ALA A 469 -29.77 41.89 -17.81
C ALA A 469 -28.88 41.27 -18.89
N ASP A 470 -28.33 40.08 -18.65
CA ASP A 470 -27.34 39.43 -19.52
C ASP A 470 -27.79 37.99 -19.88
N PRO A 471 -28.27 37.75 -21.11
CA PRO A 471 -28.69 36.42 -21.57
C PRO A 471 -27.60 35.35 -21.47
N ASP A 472 -26.33 35.71 -21.67
CA ASP A 472 -25.22 34.75 -21.71
C ASP A 472 -24.89 34.21 -20.32
N LEU A 473 -25.26 34.94 -19.26
CA LEU A 473 -25.06 34.54 -17.85
C LEU A 473 -26.28 33.82 -17.26
N GLN A 474 -27.39 33.70 -17.99
CA GLN A 474 -28.60 33.02 -17.52
C GLN A 474 -28.35 31.60 -17.00
N PRO A 475 -27.59 30.72 -17.70
CA PRO A 475 -27.33 29.36 -17.21
C PRO A 475 -26.64 29.35 -15.84
N VAL A 476 -25.63 30.21 -15.68
CA VAL A 476 -24.81 30.31 -14.47
C VAL A 476 -25.65 30.87 -13.30
N CYS A 477 -26.46 31.90 -13.56
CA CYS A 477 -27.37 32.47 -12.56
C CYS A 477 -28.44 31.48 -12.11
N ILE A 478 -29.05 30.70 -13.01
CA ILE A 478 -30.04 29.68 -12.65
C ILE A 478 -29.39 28.61 -11.76
N GLN A 479 -28.18 28.17 -12.10
CA GLN A 479 -27.44 27.19 -11.30
C GLN A 479 -27.08 27.76 -9.92
N ALA A 480 -26.58 28.98 -9.84
CA ALA A 480 -26.27 29.67 -8.58
C ALA A 480 -27.52 29.82 -7.68
N LEU A 481 -28.65 30.24 -8.24
CA LEU A 481 -29.93 30.33 -7.51
C LEU A 481 -30.42 28.95 -7.05
N THR A 482 -30.17 27.91 -7.84
CA THR A 482 -30.48 26.51 -7.49
C THR A 482 -29.65 26.07 -6.29
N ASP A 483 -28.36 26.36 -6.28
CA ASP A 483 -27.41 25.95 -5.23
C ASP A 483 -27.65 26.72 -3.92
N MET A 484 -28.06 27.99 -4.04
CA MET A 484 -28.47 28.84 -2.89
C MET A 484 -29.86 28.54 -2.34
N ASN A 485 -30.57 27.53 -2.89
CA ASN A 485 -31.91 27.15 -2.46
C ASN A 485 -32.97 28.29 -2.58
N ALA A 486 -32.82 29.18 -3.57
CA ALA A 486 -33.56 30.42 -3.70
C ALA A 486 -34.99 30.25 -4.26
N LYS A 487 -35.88 29.58 -3.51
CA LYS A 487 -37.27 29.31 -3.94
C LYS A 487 -38.04 30.55 -4.41
N GLY A 488 -37.78 31.72 -3.80
CA GLY A 488 -38.42 32.99 -4.16
C GLY A 488 -38.16 33.47 -5.59
N ALA A 489 -37.14 32.92 -6.29
CA ALA A 489 -36.83 33.26 -7.67
C ALA A 489 -37.62 32.44 -8.71
N ALA A 490 -38.52 31.54 -8.28
CA ALA A 490 -39.23 30.62 -9.17
C ALA A 490 -40.04 31.33 -10.27
N ALA A 491 -40.66 32.47 -9.96
CA ALA A 491 -41.43 33.22 -10.95
C ALA A 491 -40.54 33.80 -12.07
N GLN A 492 -39.36 34.32 -11.70
CA GLN A 492 -38.40 34.91 -12.65
C GLN A 492 -37.72 33.81 -13.48
N VAL A 493 -37.39 32.67 -12.88
CA VAL A 493 -36.84 31.51 -13.62
C VAL A 493 -37.90 30.87 -14.53
N ALA A 494 -39.17 30.83 -14.11
CA ALA A 494 -40.27 30.32 -14.94
C ALA A 494 -40.46 31.15 -16.23
N ALA A 495 -40.24 32.46 -16.19
CA ALA A 495 -40.31 33.30 -17.38
C ALA A 495 -39.28 32.88 -18.45
N LEU A 496 -38.11 32.39 -18.04
CA LEU A 496 -37.05 31.92 -18.93
C LEU A 496 -37.35 30.57 -19.60
N CYS A 497 -38.44 29.90 -19.22
CA CYS A 497 -38.95 28.75 -19.98
C CYS A 497 -39.27 29.14 -21.43
N ASN A 498 -39.51 30.42 -21.76
CA ASN A 498 -39.71 30.88 -23.13
C ASN A 498 -38.43 31.43 -23.79
N SER A 499 -37.25 31.28 -23.17
CA SER A 499 -35.99 31.78 -23.73
C SER A 499 -35.65 31.11 -25.07
N GLU A 500 -34.96 31.82 -25.96
CA GLU A 500 -34.51 31.28 -27.25
C GLU A 500 -33.49 30.14 -27.08
N SER A 501 -32.68 30.19 -26.00
CA SER A 501 -31.65 29.19 -25.70
C SER A 501 -32.24 27.89 -25.12
N PRO A 502 -32.03 26.72 -25.76
CA PRO A 502 -32.51 25.44 -25.25
C PRO A 502 -31.92 25.05 -23.89
N ASP A 503 -30.66 25.40 -23.63
CA ASP A 503 -29.99 25.06 -22.37
C ASP A 503 -30.58 25.87 -21.20
N VAL A 504 -30.93 27.14 -21.43
CA VAL A 504 -31.61 27.98 -20.44
C VAL A 504 -33.00 27.42 -20.13
N ARG A 505 -33.78 27.04 -21.15
CA ARG A 505 -35.10 26.41 -20.94
C ARG A 505 -34.98 25.12 -20.13
N PHE A 506 -33.99 24.29 -20.43
CA PHE A 506 -33.74 23.04 -19.70
C PHE A 506 -33.38 23.29 -18.22
N LEU A 507 -32.47 24.24 -17.95
CA LEU A 507 -32.08 24.60 -16.59
C LEU A 507 -33.26 25.22 -15.81
N ALA A 508 -34.08 26.05 -16.45
CA ALA A 508 -35.29 26.59 -15.85
C ALA A 508 -36.27 25.49 -15.43
N VAL A 509 -36.50 24.48 -16.28
CA VAL A 509 -37.34 23.32 -15.92
C VAL A 509 -36.75 22.55 -14.75
N LYS A 510 -35.44 22.32 -14.71
CA LYS A 510 -34.76 21.66 -13.58
C LYS A 510 -34.86 22.44 -12.28
N PHE A 511 -34.74 23.77 -12.35
CA PHE A 511 -34.92 24.64 -11.19
C PHE A 511 -36.34 24.47 -10.63
N LEU A 512 -37.37 24.60 -11.50
CA LEU A 512 -38.77 24.49 -11.08
C LEU A 512 -39.10 23.10 -10.52
N ASP A 513 -38.48 22.06 -11.07
CA ASP A 513 -38.55 20.70 -10.54
C ASP A 513 -38.02 20.60 -9.11
N LYS A 514 -36.78 21.09 -8.87
CA LYS A 514 -36.14 21.02 -7.55
C LYS A 514 -36.99 21.64 -6.44
N PHE A 515 -37.70 22.72 -6.74
CA PHE A 515 -38.49 23.48 -5.76
C PHE A 515 -39.99 23.16 -5.75
N ASP A 516 -40.42 22.17 -6.54
CA ASP A 516 -41.82 21.77 -6.71
C ASP A 516 -42.76 22.95 -6.98
N ALA A 517 -42.36 23.84 -7.90
CA ALA A 517 -43.06 25.08 -8.21
C ALA A 517 -44.27 24.85 -9.16
N ASN A 518 -45.23 24.04 -8.70
CA ASN A 518 -46.41 23.60 -9.46
C ASN A 518 -47.31 24.76 -9.94
N ASP A 519 -47.27 25.92 -9.29
CA ASP A 519 -47.97 27.14 -9.70
C ASP A 519 -47.58 27.60 -11.12
N HIS A 520 -46.43 27.14 -11.63
CA HIS A 520 -45.94 27.43 -12.98
C HIS A 520 -46.14 26.29 -13.99
N ALA A 521 -46.95 25.26 -13.65
CA ALA A 521 -47.23 24.12 -14.52
C ALA A 521 -47.76 24.51 -15.91
N ALA A 522 -48.54 25.58 -16.01
CA ALA A 522 -49.06 26.07 -17.29
C ALA A 522 -47.97 26.57 -18.25
N VAL A 523 -46.87 27.12 -17.71
CA VAL A 523 -45.73 27.60 -18.52
C VAL A 523 -44.90 26.41 -18.99
N VAL A 524 -44.60 25.47 -18.09
CA VAL A 524 -43.86 24.24 -18.43
C VAL A 524 -44.64 23.37 -19.42
N ALA A 525 -45.97 23.35 -19.35
CA ALA A 525 -46.84 22.63 -20.29
C ALA A 525 -46.64 23.03 -21.75
N LYS A 526 -46.32 24.30 -22.03
CA LYS A 526 -46.06 24.80 -23.39
C LYS A 526 -44.79 24.21 -23.99
N LEU A 527 -43.86 23.75 -23.16
CA LEU A 527 -42.59 23.13 -23.59
C LEU A 527 -42.74 21.67 -24.02
N ASN A 528 -43.95 21.11 -23.95
CA ASN A 528 -44.22 19.76 -24.43
C ASN A 528 -43.99 19.60 -25.95
N ASP A 529 -44.13 20.71 -26.67
CA ASP A 529 -43.94 20.85 -28.12
C ASP A 529 -42.65 21.62 -28.48
N ASP A 530 -41.75 21.83 -27.51
CA ASP A 530 -40.48 22.55 -27.71
C ASP A 530 -39.65 21.91 -28.84
N PRO A 531 -38.95 22.66 -29.71
CA PRO A 531 -38.13 22.06 -30.78
C PRO A 531 -36.99 21.16 -30.25
N HIS A 532 -36.49 21.39 -29.02
CA HIS A 532 -35.34 20.69 -28.47
C HIS A 532 -35.74 19.48 -27.60
N LEU A 533 -35.25 18.28 -27.96
CA LEU A 533 -35.64 17.00 -27.35
C LEU A 533 -35.40 16.94 -25.84
N LYS A 534 -34.26 17.46 -25.35
CA LYS A 534 -33.91 17.45 -23.92
C LYS A 534 -34.89 18.29 -23.08
N VAL A 535 -35.34 19.42 -23.62
CA VAL A 535 -36.29 20.32 -22.95
C VAL A 535 -37.66 19.66 -22.89
N ARG A 536 -38.13 19.08 -24.01
CA ARG A 536 -39.39 18.31 -24.04
C ARG A 536 -39.41 17.18 -23.03
N ALA A 537 -38.34 16.40 -22.95
CA ALA A 537 -38.25 15.27 -22.02
C ALA A 537 -38.33 15.71 -20.56
N ALA A 538 -37.55 16.73 -20.18
CA ALA A 538 -37.57 17.29 -18.82
C ALA A 538 -38.94 17.89 -18.47
N ALA A 539 -39.56 18.65 -19.38
CA ALA A 539 -40.88 19.23 -19.17
C ALA A 539 -41.95 18.16 -19.00
N ARG A 540 -41.94 17.10 -19.82
CA ARG A 540 -42.88 15.96 -19.72
C ARG A 540 -42.74 15.23 -18.39
N GLU A 541 -41.51 14.96 -17.98
CA GLU A 541 -41.23 14.31 -16.70
C GLU A 541 -41.77 15.14 -15.53
N LEU A 542 -41.47 16.44 -15.53
CA LEU A 542 -41.92 17.37 -14.49
C LEU A 542 -43.45 17.49 -14.44
N ILE A 543 -44.12 17.67 -15.58
CA ILE A 543 -45.59 17.75 -15.64
C ILE A 543 -46.22 16.44 -15.20
N THR A 544 -45.65 15.30 -15.59
CA THR A 544 -46.15 13.99 -15.18
C THR A 544 -46.03 13.84 -13.66
N ARG A 545 -44.90 14.27 -13.08
CA ARG A 545 -44.69 14.29 -11.63
C ARG A 545 -45.72 15.20 -10.94
N TRP A 546 -45.88 16.45 -11.36
CA TRP A 546 -46.87 17.37 -10.80
C TRP A 546 -48.32 16.89 -10.94
N ARG A 547 -48.67 16.21 -12.04
CA ARG A 547 -49.99 15.58 -12.21
C ARG A 547 -50.21 14.43 -11.23
N ILE A 548 -49.17 13.64 -10.95
CA ILE A 548 -49.21 12.57 -9.94
C ILE A 548 -49.29 13.17 -8.53
N THR A 549 -48.60 14.27 -8.23
CA THR A 549 -48.69 14.96 -6.93
C THR A 549 -50.07 15.60 -6.69
N ALA A 550 -50.71 16.11 -7.73
CA ALA A 550 -52.04 16.74 -7.66
C ALA A 550 -53.21 15.72 -7.55
N GLN A 551 -53.04 14.51 -8.07
CA GLN A 551 -53.99 13.40 -7.93
C GLN A 551 -53.51 12.47 -6.82
N GLY A 552 -53.82 12.82 -5.57
CA GLY A 552 -53.29 12.17 -4.37
C GLY A 552 -53.21 10.64 -4.42
N ASN A 553 -52.00 10.12 -4.67
CA ASN A 553 -51.37 9.01 -3.97
C ASN A 553 -49.93 8.84 -4.49
N SER A 554 -48.98 8.82 -3.56
CA SER A 554 -47.53 8.76 -3.76
C SER A 554 -47.04 7.56 -4.59
N ALA A 555 -46.31 7.79 -5.68
CA ALA A 555 -45.28 6.88 -6.22
C ALA A 555 -44.39 7.60 -7.26
N VAL A 556 -43.08 7.55 -7.06
CA VAL A 556 -42.05 8.08 -7.96
C VAL A 556 -42.20 7.46 -9.36
N ALA A 557 -42.35 8.27 -10.41
CA ALA A 557 -42.48 7.77 -11.78
C ALA A 557 -41.17 7.12 -12.24
N VAL A 558 -41.20 5.81 -12.49
CA VAL A 558 -40.05 5.00 -12.93
C VAL A 558 -39.78 5.24 -14.43
N PRO A 559 -38.52 5.53 -14.86
CA PRO A 559 -38.12 5.70 -16.26
C PRO A 559 -38.52 4.52 -17.17
N LEU A 560 -38.71 4.77 -18.47
CA LEU A 560 -39.14 3.71 -19.43
C LEU A 560 -38.11 2.58 -19.56
N LEU A 561 -36.81 2.91 -19.61
CA LEU A 561 -35.75 1.91 -19.60
C LEU A 561 -35.84 1.04 -18.33
N ASP A 562 -35.99 1.66 -17.17
CA ASP A 562 -36.12 0.96 -15.88
C ASP A 562 -37.35 0.04 -15.86
N ARG A 563 -38.47 0.44 -16.47
CA ARG A 563 -39.65 -0.42 -16.64
C ARG A 563 -39.37 -1.63 -17.54
N LEU A 564 -38.67 -1.44 -18.65
CA LEU A 564 -38.30 -2.53 -19.56
C LEU A 564 -37.30 -3.49 -18.93
N LEU A 565 -36.34 -2.96 -18.17
CA LEU A 565 -35.36 -3.75 -17.40
C LEU A 565 -36.03 -4.49 -16.24
N TYR A 566 -37.01 -3.87 -15.59
CA TYR A 566 -37.84 -4.55 -14.60
C TYR A 566 -38.66 -5.68 -15.23
N GLN A 567 -39.27 -5.44 -16.39
CA GLN A 567 -40.01 -6.46 -17.14
C GLN A 567 -39.10 -7.61 -17.60
N LEU A 568 -37.89 -7.32 -18.07
CA LEU A 568 -36.85 -8.31 -18.34
C LEU A 568 -36.59 -9.16 -17.09
N ALA A 569 -36.48 -8.52 -15.93
CA ALA A 569 -36.22 -9.21 -14.67
C ALA A 569 -37.40 -10.10 -14.21
N GLN A 570 -38.63 -9.62 -14.35
CA GLN A 570 -39.87 -10.36 -14.06
C GLN A 570 -40.04 -11.59 -14.96
N GLN A 571 -39.67 -11.48 -16.23
CA GLN A 571 -39.75 -12.59 -17.19
C GLN A 571 -38.52 -13.52 -17.15
N GLU A 572 -37.58 -13.28 -16.22
CA GLU A 572 -36.31 -14.01 -16.11
C GLU A 572 -35.48 -14.02 -17.41
N GLY A 573 -35.50 -12.92 -18.15
CA GLY A 573 -34.66 -12.72 -19.33
C GLY A 573 -33.19 -12.50 -18.96
N ASP A 574 -32.31 -12.84 -19.90
CA ASP A 574 -30.85 -12.73 -19.77
C ASP A 574 -30.35 -11.36 -20.28
N ASP A 575 -30.74 -11.00 -21.50
CA ASP A 575 -30.33 -9.75 -22.16
C ASP A 575 -31.56 -8.97 -22.68
N LEU A 576 -31.55 -7.65 -22.52
CA LEU A 576 -32.46 -6.71 -23.19
C LEU A 576 -31.69 -6.05 -24.34
N ILE A 577 -32.22 -6.11 -25.55
CA ILE A 577 -31.62 -5.54 -26.75
C ILE A 577 -32.53 -4.42 -27.25
N VAL A 578 -31.98 -3.21 -27.29
CA VAL A 578 -32.65 -2.01 -27.80
C VAL A 578 -31.90 -1.57 -29.06
N ALA A 579 -32.58 -1.58 -30.20
CA ALA A 579 -31.98 -1.21 -31.48
C ALA A 579 -32.91 -0.27 -32.26
N SER A 580 -32.32 0.74 -32.87
CA SER A 580 -33.03 1.69 -33.74
C SER A 580 -33.66 0.96 -34.93
N GLY A 581 -34.93 1.29 -35.23
CA GLY A 581 -35.73 0.68 -36.30
C GLY A 581 -36.24 -0.73 -35.98
N LYS A 582 -36.08 -1.23 -34.74
CA LYS A 582 -36.49 -2.58 -34.32
C LYS A 582 -37.29 -2.55 -33.02
N PRO A 583 -38.13 -3.56 -32.75
CA PRO A 583 -38.72 -3.74 -31.42
C PRO A 583 -37.64 -3.98 -30.37
N VAL A 584 -37.96 -3.69 -29.10
CA VAL A 584 -37.10 -4.10 -27.99
C VAL A 584 -37.20 -5.61 -27.87
N PHE A 585 -36.05 -6.29 -27.86
CA PHE A 585 -36.00 -7.73 -27.73
C PHE A 585 -35.52 -8.13 -26.33
N MET A 586 -36.10 -9.21 -25.82
CA MET A 586 -35.56 -9.99 -24.72
C MET A 586 -34.89 -11.23 -25.29
N LYS A 587 -33.71 -11.57 -24.77
CA LYS A 587 -33.09 -12.86 -24.96
C LYS A 587 -33.24 -13.68 -23.67
N LYS A 588 -33.77 -14.91 -23.78
CA LYS A 588 -33.91 -15.86 -22.67
C LYS A 588 -33.45 -17.24 -23.14
N VAL A 589 -32.43 -17.81 -22.49
CA VAL A 589 -31.88 -19.14 -22.79
C VAL A 589 -31.56 -19.31 -24.29
N GLY A 590 -30.93 -18.28 -24.87
CA GLY A 590 -30.54 -18.28 -26.28
C GLY A 590 -31.64 -17.92 -27.29
N GLN A 591 -32.92 -17.92 -26.90
CA GLN A 591 -34.04 -17.53 -27.76
C GLN A 591 -34.36 -16.04 -27.64
N ILE A 592 -34.73 -15.40 -28.75
CA ILE A 592 -35.03 -13.96 -28.82
C ILE A 592 -36.54 -13.76 -29.02
N SER A 593 -37.17 -12.94 -28.19
CA SER A 593 -38.61 -12.60 -28.24
C SER A 593 -38.81 -11.09 -28.12
N ALA A 594 -39.77 -10.52 -28.85
CA ALA A 594 -40.07 -9.09 -28.75
C ALA A 594 -40.81 -8.76 -27.43
N LEU A 595 -40.34 -7.74 -26.71
CA LEU A 595 -40.98 -7.18 -25.51
C LEU A 595 -41.94 -6.04 -25.85
N THR A 596 -41.69 -5.31 -26.94
CA THR A 596 -42.57 -4.25 -27.43
C THR A 596 -43.33 -4.70 -28.67
N SER A 597 -44.54 -4.16 -28.85
CA SER A 597 -45.44 -4.49 -29.97
C SER A 597 -45.02 -3.88 -31.31
N GLY A 598 -44.10 -2.91 -31.32
CA GLY A 598 -43.64 -2.23 -32.53
C GLY A 598 -42.18 -1.75 -32.43
N PRO A 599 -41.59 -1.32 -33.57
CA PRO A 599 -40.23 -0.84 -33.64
C PRO A 599 -40.05 0.54 -32.99
N LEU A 600 -38.87 0.78 -32.40
CA LEU A 600 -38.50 2.08 -31.87
C LEU A 600 -37.77 2.91 -32.93
N ALA A 601 -38.18 4.16 -33.11
CA ALA A 601 -37.47 5.13 -33.95
C ALA A 601 -36.12 5.52 -33.32
N GLU A 602 -35.18 5.99 -34.12
CA GLU A 602 -33.83 6.36 -33.66
C GLU A 602 -33.86 7.42 -32.54
N GLU A 603 -34.73 8.42 -32.65
CA GLU A 603 -34.93 9.46 -31.63
C GLU A 603 -35.43 8.86 -30.31
N GLN A 604 -36.26 7.82 -30.37
CA GLN A 604 -36.77 7.14 -29.18
C GLN A 604 -35.68 6.31 -28.50
N VAL A 605 -34.83 5.64 -29.29
CA VAL A 605 -33.68 4.90 -28.77
C VAL A 605 -32.64 5.84 -28.16
N LYS A 606 -32.36 6.98 -28.79
CA LYS A 606 -31.50 8.04 -28.22
C LYS A 606 -32.06 8.59 -26.91
N ALA A 607 -33.36 8.89 -26.86
CA ALA A 607 -34.03 9.36 -25.64
C ALA A 607 -34.02 8.32 -24.51
N LEU A 608 -33.96 7.03 -24.85
CA LEU A 608 -33.96 5.93 -23.90
C LEU A 608 -32.56 5.61 -23.37
N LEU A 609 -31.51 5.73 -24.18
CA LEU A 609 -30.14 5.34 -23.82
C LEU A 609 -29.27 6.51 -23.35
N MET A 610 -29.32 7.66 -24.02
CA MET A 610 -28.39 8.78 -23.77
C MET A 610 -28.49 9.42 -22.38
N PRO A 611 -29.67 9.54 -21.72
CA PRO A 611 -29.76 10.14 -20.39
C PRO A 611 -29.00 9.39 -19.29
N HIS A 612 -28.66 8.12 -19.54
CA HIS A 612 -27.97 7.25 -18.58
C HIS A 612 -26.45 7.25 -18.76
N LEU A 613 -25.94 8.00 -19.75
CA LEU A 613 -24.51 8.13 -20.03
C LEU A 613 -23.95 9.42 -19.42
N SER A 614 -22.72 9.37 -18.91
CA SER A 614 -21.96 10.55 -18.48
C SER A 614 -21.53 11.41 -19.66
N THR A 615 -21.12 12.66 -19.42
CA THR A 615 -20.61 13.54 -20.48
C THR A 615 -19.42 12.93 -21.22
N GLU A 616 -18.50 12.27 -20.50
CA GLU A 616 -17.33 11.60 -21.07
C GLU A 616 -17.73 10.41 -21.95
N GLN A 617 -18.69 9.60 -21.50
CA GLN A 617 -19.26 8.48 -22.25
C GLN A 617 -20.00 8.96 -23.51
N LEU A 618 -20.72 10.07 -23.43
CA LEU A 618 -21.38 10.68 -24.58
C LEU A 618 -20.36 11.17 -25.61
N MET A 619 -19.26 11.77 -25.18
CA MET A 619 -18.16 12.17 -26.07
C MET A 619 -17.49 10.95 -26.72
N ALA A 620 -17.27 9.87 -25.97
CA ALA A 620 -16.74 8.61 -26.51
C ALA A 620 -17.67 8.03 -27.60
N LEU A 621 -18.97 7.99 -27.33
CA LEU A 621 -19.98 7.52 -28.29
C LEU A 621 -20.06 8.43 -29.53
N GLN A 622 -19.91 9.75 -29.38
CA GLN A 622 -19.81 10.70 -30.49
C GLN A 622 -18.53 10.51 -31.31
N ALA A 623 -17.44 10.09 -30.66
CA ALA A 623 -16.19 9.70 -31.30
C ALA A 623 -16.22 8.28 -31.89
N LEU A 624 -17.41 7.67 -32.03
CA LEU A 624 -17.63 6.32 -32.56
C LEU A 624 -16.96 5.20 -31.73
N GLN A 625 -16.83 5.40 -30.42
CA GLN A 625 -16.38 4.38 -29.49
C GLN A 625 -17.58 3.71 -28.81
N ASP A 626 -17.44 2.42 -28.49
CA ASP A 626 -18.42 1.68 -27.71
C ASP A 626 -18.30 2.07 -26.23
N VAL A 627 -19.43 2.12 -25.52
CA VAL A 627 -19.49 2.50 -24.11
C VAL A 627 -20.02 1.34 -23.27
N ASP A 628 -19.18 0.84 -22.36
CA ASP A 628 -19.56 -0.11 -21.31
C ASP A 628 -19.81 0.64 -19.98
N TYR A 629 -20.89 0.32 -19.27
CA TYR A 629 -21.17 0.81 -17.92
C TYR A 629 -22.12 -0.10 -17.13
N SER A 630 -22.26 0.14 -15.83
CA SER A 630 -23.28 -0.52 -14.99
C SER A 630 -24.51 0.36 -14.81
N HIS A 631 -25.69 -0.19 -15.08
CA HIS A 631 -26.99 0.44 -14.82
C HIS A 631 -27.68 -0.18 -13.63
N GLU A 632 -28.21 0.63 -12.71
CA GLU A 632 -28.91 0.19 -11.51
C GLU A 632 -30.34 0.73 -11.47
N VAL A 633 -31.32 -0.17 -11.40
CA VAL A 633 -32.73 0.16 -11.16
C VAL A 633 -32.95 0.20 -9.64
N LYS A 634 -32.73 1.38 -9.06
CA LYS A 634 -32.67 1.61 -7.61
C LYS A 634 -33.93 1.18 -6.85
N SER A 635 -35.11 1.30 -7.47
CA SER A 635 -36.39 0.95 -6.83
C SER A 635 -36.50 -0.55 -6.48
N GLU A 636 -35.77 -1.40 -7.19
CA GLU A 636 -35.90 -2.86 -7.12
C GLU A 636 -34.56 -3.55 -6.79
N GLY A 637 -33.49 -2.77 -6.60
CA GLY A 637 -32.14 -3.29 -6.36
C GLY A 637 -31.62 -4.18 -7.50
N LEU A 638 -32.07 -3.95 -8.73
CA LEU A 638 -31.65 -4.70 -9.91
C LEU A 638 -30.45 -4.03 -10.58
N ARG A 639 -29.44 -4.81 -10.97
CA ARG A 639 -28.27 -4.32 -11.71
C ARG A 639 -28.15 -4.97 -13.08
N PHE A 640 -27.65 -4.19 -14.02
CA PHE A 640 -27.44 -4.58 -15.41
C PHE A 640 -26.07 -4.10 -15.88
N ARG A 641 -25.38 -4.91 -16.66
CA ARG A 641 -24.25 -4.46 -17.47
C ARG A 641 -24.80 -3.93 -18.79
N ALA A 642 -24.51 -2.68 -19.11
CA ALA A 642 -24.95 -2.02 -20.32
C ALA A 642 -23.77 -1.83 -21.26
N ASN A 643 -23.99 -2.12 -22.54
CA ASN A 643 -23.08 -1.78 -23.64
C ASN A 643 -23.86 -0.99 -24.69
N VAL A 644 -23.38 0.19 -25.06
CA VAL A 644 -24.02 1.11 -26.01
C VAL A 644 -23.05 1.40 -27.16
N PHE A 645 -23.52 1.22 -28.39
CA PHE A 645 -22.68 1.27 -29.60
C PHE A 645 -23.47 1.71 -30.84
N GLN A 646 -22.75 2.04 -31.91
CA GLN A 646 -23.33 2.38 -33.22
C GLN A 646 -23.37 1.14 -34.12
N GLN A 647 -24.47 0.93 -34.84
CA GLN A 647 -24.58 -0.11 -35.88
C GLN A 647 -25.20 0.46 -37.16
N LEU A 648 -25.32 -0.38 -38.21
CA LEU A 648 -25.89 0.03 -39.51
C LEU A 648 -27.28 0.70 -39.39
N GLY A 649 -28.09 0.30 -38.41
CA GLY A 649 -29.41 0.87 -38.13
C GLY A 649 -29.44 2.08 -37.20
N GLY A 650 -28.28 2.60 -36.78
CA GLY A 650 -28.15 3.67 -35.79
C GLY A 650 -27.78 3.17 -34.39
N LEU A 651 -28.13 3.94 -33.36
CA LEU A 651 -27.76 3.66 -31.98
C LEU A 651 -28.40 2.36 -31.48
N SER A 652 -27.63 1.56 -30.73
CA SER A 652 -28.06 0.32 -30.11
C SER A 652 -27.52 0.19 -28.69
N GLY A 653 -28.25 -0.52 -27.83
CA GLY A 653 -27.87 -0.80 -26.46
C GLY A 653 -28.25 -2.23 -26.07
N VAL A 654 -27.33 -2.92 -25.39
CA VAL A 654 -27.55 -4.26 -24.84
C VAL A 654 -27.37 -4.21 -23.33
N PHE A 655 -28.40 -4.62 -22.59
CA PHE A 655 -28.39 -4.68 -21.13
C PHE A 655 -28.46 -6.13 -20.68
N ARG A 656 -27.39 -6.63 -20.08
CA ARG A 656 -27.34 -7.95 -19.48
C ARG A 656 -27.69 -7.88 -18.01
N ARG A 657 -28.66 -8.67 -17.57
CA ARG A 657 -29.03 -8.74 -16.14
C ARG A 657 -27.90 -9.35 -15.31
N ILE A 658 -27.52 -8.66 -14.24
CA ILE A 658 -26.58 -9.15 -13.23
C ILE A 658 -27.40 -9.83 -12.13
N ARG A 659 -27.26 -11.15 -12.00
CA ARG A 659 -28.04 -11.94 -11.04
C ARG A 659 -27.35 -11.93 -9.66
N GLY A 660 -28.03 -11.38 -8.65
CA GLY A 660 -27.47 -11.26 -7.28
C GLY A 660 -27.46 -12.55 -6.45
N LYS A 661 -27.95 -13.69 -6.97
CA LYS A 661 -28.04 -14.96 -6.21
C LYS A 661 -26.82 -15.82 -6.51
N LEU A 662 -25.80 -15.69 -5.67
CA LEU A 662 -24.59 -16.49 -5.73
C LEU A 662 -24.88 -17.94 -5.29
N PRO A 663 -24.50 -18.96 -6.08
CA PRO A 663 -24.56 -20.35 -5.63
C PRO A 663 -23.66 -20.56 -4.42
N GLU A 664 -24.04 -21.48 -3.53
CA GLU A 664 -23.14 -21.93 -2.46
C GLU A 664 -21.92 -22.63 -3.06
N PHE A 665 -20.76 -22.43 -2.45
CA PHE A 665 -19.46 -22.91 -2.97
C PHE A 665 -19.48 -24.42 -3.22
N GLU A 666 -20.10 -25.17 -2.30
CA GLU A 666 -20.24 -26.62 -2.32
C GLU A 666 -21.09 -27.13 -3.50
N LYS A 667 -21.95 -26.27 -4.06
CA LYS A 667 -22.84 -26.62 -5.19
C LYS A 667 -22.21 -26.36 -6.56
N LEU A 668 -21.02 -25.76 -6.62
CA LEU A 668 -20.34 -25.43 -7.89
C LEU A 668 -19.65 -26.62 -8.55
N GLY A 669 -19.50 -27.75 -7.85
CA GLY A 669 -18.77 -28.91 -8.37
C GLY A 669 -17.25 -28.71 -8.41
N LEU A 670 -16.72 -27.74 -7.67
CA LEU A 670 -15.28 -27.52 -7.52
C LEU A 670 -14.64 -28.62 -6.65
N PRO A 671 -13.37 -28.99 -6.90
CA PRO A 671 -12.65 -29.88 -5.99
C PRO A 671 -12.60 -29.32 -4.57
N PRO A 672 -12.75 -30.15 -3.51
CA PRO A 672 -12.74 -29.68 -2.11
C PRO A 672 -11.51 -28.83 -1.75
N MET A 673 -10.37 -29.12 -2.38
CA MET A 673 -9.12 -28.37 -2.21
C MET A 673 -9.28 -26.86 -2.50
N VAL A 674 -10.13 -26.47 -3.45
CA VAL A 674 -10.31 -25.06 -3.83
C VAL A 674 -10.90 -24.23 -2.67
N GLN A 675 -11.72 -24.83 -1.80
CA GLN A 675 -12.26 -24.16 -0.62
C GLN A 675 -11.15 -23.69 0.34
N SER A 676 -10.07 -24.47 0.44
CA SER A 676 -8.94 -24.16 1.32
C SER A 676 -8.20 -22.88 0.90
N PHE A 677 -8.37 -22.41 -0.33
CA PHE A 677 -7.68 -21.23 -0.85
C PHE A 677 -8.08 -19.96 -0.09
N GLY A 678 -9.31 -19.90 0.42
CA GLY A 678 -9.76 -18.78 1.26
C GLY A 678 -9.04 -18.68 2.60
N ASN A 679 -8.46 -19.79 3.08
CA ASN A 679 -7.73 -19.86 4.35
C ASN A 679 -6.25 -19.49 4.20
N MET A 680 -5.75 -19.35 2.96
CA MET A 680 -4.36 -18.96 2.72
C MET A 680 -4.07 -17.59 3.33
N LYS A 681 -2.84 -17.40 3.82
CA LYS A 681 -2.40 -16.13 4.41
C LYS A 681 -2.00 -15.11 3.34
N ASN A 682 -1.34 -15.58 2.29
CA ASN A 682 -0.83 -14.76 1.19
C ASN A 682 -0.56 -15.60 -0.06
N GLY A 683 -0.26 -14.90 -1.14
CA GLY A 683 0.15 -15.47 -2.42
C GLY A 683 -0.89 -15.27 -3.52
N LEU A 684 -0.60 -15.82 -4.69
CA LEU A 684 -1.40 -15.63 -5.90
C LEU A 684 -2.20 -16.88 -6.25
N VAL A 685 -3.51 -16.73 -6.43
CA VAL A 685 -4.41 -17.77 -6.95
C VAL A 685 -5.04 -17.30 -8.25
N LEU A 686 -4.86 -18.08 -9.31
CA LEU A 686 -5.34 -17.74 -10.65
C LEU A 686 -6.49 -18.65 -11.08
N VAL A 687 -7.54 -18.06 -11.64
CA VAL A 687 -8.66 -18.79 -12.25
C VAL A 687 -8.65 -18.55 -13.75
N GLY A 688 -8.33 -19.59 -14.52
CA GLY A 688 -8.29 -19.63 -15.97
C GLY A 688 -9.53 -20.28 -16.59
N GLY A 689 -9.72 -20.04 -17.88
CA GLY A 689 -10.76 -20.65 -18.69
C GLY A 689 -11.31 -19.67 -19.75
N PRO A 690 -12.06 -20.16 -20.75
CA PRO A 690 -12.67 -19.29 -21.75
C PRO A 690 -13.76 -18.38 -21.16
N THR A 691 -14.24 -17.42 -21.94
CA THR A 691 -15.38 -16.59 -21.54
C THR A 691 -16.60 -17.45 -21.25
N GLY A 692 -17.27 -17.19 -20.12
CA GLY A 692 -18.46 -17.94 -19.71
C GLY A 692 -18.18 -19.32 -19.10
N SER A 693 -16.94 -19.63 -18.70
CA SER A 693 -16.58 -20.89 -18.02
C SER A 693 -16.82 -20.91 -16.49
N GLY A 694 -17.41 -19.85 -15.92
CA GLY A 694 -17.71 -19.79 -14.48
C GLY A 694 -16.60 -19.19 -13.59
N LYS A 695 -15.58 -18.53 -14.18
CA LYS A 695 -14.47 -17.91 -13.44
C LYS A 695 -14.93 -16.92 -12.37
N SER A 696 -15.70 -15.91 -12.78
CA SER A 696 -16.23 -14.88 -11.88
C SER A 696 -17.13 -15.48 -10.81
N THR A 697 -17.95 -16.48 -11.16
CA THR A 697 -18.80 -17.22 -10.21
C THR A 697 -17.98 -17.94 -9.14
N THR A 698 -16.88 -18.57 -9.55
CA THR A 698 -15.97 -19.26 -8.62
C THR A 698 -15.29 -18.28 -7.66
N LEU A 699 -14.76 -17.18 -8.18
CA LEU A 699 -14.11 -16.16 -7.34
C LEU A 699 -15.11 -15.48 -6.42
N ALA A 700 -16.30 -15.13 -6.90
CA ALA A 700 -17.35 -14.57 -6.06
C ALA A 700 -17.74 -15.55 -4.94
N ALA A 701 -17.91 -16.84 -5.24
CA ALA A 701 -18.20 -17.86 -4.22
C ALA A 701 -17.08 -17.98 -3.18
N LEU A 702 -15.82 -17.90 -3.61
CA LEU A 702 -14.67 -17.94 -2.71
C LEU A 702 -14.57 -16.69 -1.83
N ILE A 703 -14.80 -15.50 -2.39
CA ILE A 703 -14.85 -14.24 -1.64
C ILE A 703 -16.00 -14.25 -0.63
N ASP A 704 -17.19 -14.73 -1.01
CA ASP A 704 -18.31 -14.87 -0.08
C ASP A 704 -18.03 -15.89 1.03
N TYR A 705 -17.32 -16.97 0.72
CA TYR A 705 -16.84 -17.93 1.72
C TYR A 705 -15.88 -17.27 2.72
N ILE A 706 -14.87 -16.50 2.26
CA ILE A 706 -13.95 -15.75 3.14
C ILE A 706 -14.73 -14.75 3.99
N ASN A 707 -15.68 -14.03 3.39
CA ASN A 707 -16.52 -13.05 4.06
C ASN A 707 -17.37 -13.65 5.19
N ARG A 708 -17.79 -14.92 5.07
CA ARG A 708 -18.52 -15.64 6.13
C ARG A 708 -17.60 -16.17 7.22
N THR A 709 -16.41 -16.66 6.84
CA THR A 709 -15.57 -17.49 7.71
C THR A 709 -14.40 -16.75 8.37
N ALA A 710 -14.04 -15.56 7.88
CA ALA A 710 -12.91 -14.79 8.39
C ALA A 710 -13.22 -13.29 8.55
N SER A 711 -12.49 -12.63 9.45
CA SER A 711 -12.49 -11.16 9.60
C SER A 711 -11.29 -10.58 8.86
N ARG A 712 -11.47 -10.26 7.57
CA ARG A 712 -10.44 -9.69 6.70
C ARG A 712 -10.92 -8.40 6.06
N HIS A 713 -9.99 -7.57 5.62
CA HIS A 713 -10.27 -6.49 4.68
C HIS A 713 -10.10 -7.00 3.25
N ILE A 714 -11.19 -7.01 2.48
CA ILE A 714 -11.26 -7.49 1.11
C ILE A 714 -11.50 -6.31 0.19
N ILE A 715 -10.63 -6.12 -0.81
CA ILE A 715 -10.81 -5.13 -1.87
C ILE A 715 -11.01 -5.86 -3.18
N SER A 716 -12.08 -5.56 -3.92
CA SER A 716 -12.25 -6.03 -5.30
C SER A 716 -12.12 -4.89 -6.30
N LEU A 717 -11.40 -5.17 -7.39
CA LEU A 717 -11.22 -4.29 -8.53
C LEU A 717 -11.78 -5.03 -9.75
N GLU A 718 -12.92 -4.58 -10.26
CA GLU A 718 -13.71 -5.27 -11.27
C GLU A 718 -14.13 -4.33 -12.39
N ASP A 719 -14.45 -4.89 -13.56
CA ASP A 719 -14.81 -4.14 -14.76
C ASP A 719 -15.81 -4.94 -15.62
N PRO A 720 -17.13 -4.84 -15.35
CA PRO A 720 -17.77 -4.23 -14.17
C PRO A 720 -17.89 -5.20 -12.98
N ILE A 721 -18.45 -4.73 -11.85
CA ILE A 721 -18.76 -5.60 -10.70
C ILE A 721 -19.89 -6.57 -11.07
N GLU A 722 -19.61 -7.89 -10.99
CA GLU A 722 -20.59 -8.94 -11.33
C GLU A 722 -21.43 -9.41 -10.14
N VAL A 723 -20.90 -9.36 -8.92
CA VAL A 723 -21.61 -9.83 -7.72
C VAL A 723 -21.40 -8.83 -6.60
N ILE A 724 -22.49 -8.36 -6.00
CA ILE A 724 -22.42 -7.51 -4.81
C ILE A 724 -22.27 -8.39 -3.57
N HIS A 725 -21.15 -8.20 -2.87
CA HIS A 725 -20.90 -8.84 -1.60
C HIS A 725 -21.31 -7.90 -0.46
N LYS A 726 -22.44 -8.21 0.18
CA LYS A 726 -22.82 -7.54 1.44
C LYS A 726 -21.80 -7.89 2.52
N ARG A 727 -21.45 -6.89 3.34
CA ARG A 727 -20.60 -7.09 4.52
C ARG A 727 -21.19 -8.18 5.42
N LYS A 728 -20.34 -9.13 5.84
CA LYS A 728 -20.65 -10.12 6.88
C LYS A 728 -19.57 -10.03 7.97
N THR A 729 -18.68 -11.00 8.06
CA THR A 729 -17.57 -11.02 9.01
C THR A 729 -16.40 -10.16 8.53
N SER A 730 -16.17 -10.13 7.21
CA SER A 730 -15.12 -9.30 6.59
C SER A 730 -15.64 -7.91 6.20
N LEU A 731 -14.74 -6.92 6.15
CA LEU A 731 -14.97 -5.63 5.48
C LEU A 731 -14.73 -5.82 3.99
N ILE A 732 -15.68 -5.39 3.15
CA ILE A 732 -15.57 -5.52 1.69
C ILE A 732 -15.74 -4.15 1.05
N ASN A 733 -14.74 -3.77 0.24
CA ASN A 733 -14.77 -2.58 -0.61
C ASN A 733 -14.65 -3.02 -2.07
N GLN A 734 -15.75 -2.91 -2.82
CA GLN A 734 -15.76 -3.24 -4.25
C GLN A 734 -15.65 -1.97 -5.08
N ARG A 735 -14.70 -1.94 -6.02
CA ARG A 735 -14.46 -0.80 -6.90
C ARG A 735 -14.59 -1.25 -8.33
N GLU A 736 -15.30 -0.44 -9.10
CA GLU A 736 -15.59 -0.68 -10.50
C GLU A 736 -14.79 0.31 -11.34
N VAL A 737 -14.09 -0.19 -12.35
CA VAL A 737 -13.37 0.66 -13.31
C VAL A 737 -14.36 1.47 -14.14
N GLY A 738 -14.06 2.73 -14.41
CA GLY A 738 -14.95 3.68 -15.08
C GLY A 738 -15.98 4.35 -14.16
N THR A 739 -16.35 3.72 -13.04
CA THR A 739 -17.34 4.25 -12.08
C THR A 739 -16.69 4.76 -10.78
N HIS A 740 -15.93 3.90 -10.10
CA HIS A 740 -15.30 4.19 -8.80
C HIS A 740 -13.80 4.49 -8.91
N THR A 741 -13.20 4.20 -10.06
CA THR A 741 -11.78 4.43 -10.37
C THR A 741 -11.59 4.60 -11.86
N ARG A 742 -10.64 5.44 -12.28
CA ARG A 742 -10.38 5.73 -13.70
C ARG A 742 -9.75 4.55 -14.46
N SER A 743 -8.98 3.71 -13.77
CA SER A 743 -8.32 2.55 -14.37
C SER A 743 -7.93 1.53 -13.30
N PHE A 744 -7.67 0.28 -13.72
CA PHE A 744 -7.03 -0.73 -12.86
C PHE A 744 -5.74 -0.18 -12.26
N ALA A 745 -4.81 0.33 -13.08
CA ALA A 745 -3.54 0.87 -12.61
C ALA A 745 -3.65 1.99 -11.55
N ALA A 746 -4.68 2.84 -11.63
CA ALA A 746 -4.93 3.87 -10.63
C ALA A 746 -5.50 3.27 -9.33
N ALA A 747 -6.43 2.33 -9.43
CA ALA A 747 -7.05 1.66 -8.29
C ALA A 747 -6.04 0.81 -7.51
N LEU A 748 -5.20 0.07 -8.23
CA LEU A 748 -4.18 -0.81 -7.68
C LEU A 748 -3.15 0.00 -6.84
N ARG A 749 -2.74 1.19 -7.31
CA ARG A 749 -1.82 2.08 -6.56
C ARG A 749 -2.36 2.56 -5.22
N SER A 750 -3.67 2.83 -5.12
CA SER A 750 -4.27 3.23 -3.84
C SER A 750 -4.54 2.02 -2.94
N THR A 751 -4.88 0.86 -3.54
CA THR A 751 -5.23 -0.38 -2.84
C THR A 751 -4.14 -0.81 -1.84
N LEU A 752 -2.85 -0.73 -2.18
CA LEU A 752 -1.77 -1.09 -1.24
C LEU A 752 -1.65 -0.16 -0.01
N ARG A 753 -2.26 1.02 -0.06
CA ARG A 753 -2.32 1.98 1.07
C ARG A 753 -3.64 1.92 1.82
N GLU A 754 -4.57 1.07 1.38
CA GLU A 754 -5.88 0.87 2.01
C GLU A 754 -5.85 -0.29 3.02
N ASP A 755 -4.67 -0.84 3.33
CA ASP A 755 -4.47 -1.96 4.26
C ASP A 755 -5.34 -3.21 3.97
N PRO A 756 -5.35 -3.76 2.72
CA PRO A 756 -6.10 -4.96 2.41
C PRO A 756 -5.43 -6.23 2.94
N ASN A 757 -6.21 -7.25 3.24
CA ASN A 757 -5.69 -8.61 3.45
C ASN A 757 -5.92 -9.50 2.22
N VAL A 758 -7.03 -9.28 1.51
CA VAL A 758 -7.41 -10.01 0.29
C VAL A 758 -7.68 -9.01 -0.82
N ILE A 759 -7.10 -9.25 -2.00
CA ILE A 759 -7.33 -8.43 -3.19
C ILE A 759 -7.90 -9.33 -4.29
N LEU A 760 -9.09 -9.00 -4.79
CA LEU A 760 -9.64 -9.58 -6.00
C LEU A 760 -9.35 -8.62 -7.16
N VAL A 761 -8.50 -9.05 -8.08
CA VAL A 761 -8.29 -8.39 -9.37
C VAL A 761 -9.13 -9.14 -10.39
N GLY A 762 -9.94 -8.42 -11.17
CA GLY A 762 -10.76 -9.00 -12.24
C GLY A 762 -9.93 -9.69 -13.32
N GLU A 763 -10.00 -9.19 -14.56
CA GLU A 763 -9.25 -9.80 -15.65
C GLU A 763 -7.87 -9.17 -15.82
N MET A 764 -6.82 -9.99 -15.75
CA MET A 764 -5.46 -9.56 -16.01
C MET A 764 -5.19 -9.51 -17.52
N ARG A 765 -5.53 -8.38 -18.14
CA ARG A 765 -5.37 -8.12 -19.58
C ARG A 765 -4.04 -7.51 -19.95
N ASP A 766 -3.60 -6.53 -19.18
CA ASP A 766 -2.43 -5.71 -19.47
C ASP A 766 -1.28 -5.96 -18.51
N LEU A 767 -0.08 -5.57 -18.94
CA LEU A 767 1.14 -5.71 -18.14
C LEU A 767 1.04 -4.99 -16.78
N PRO A 768 0.54 -3.75 -16.66
CA PRO A 768 0.42 -3.08 -15.35
C PRO A 768 -0.42 -3.85 -14.33
N THR A 769 -1.52 -4.47 -14.77
CA THR A 769 -2.39 -5.26 -13.89
C THR A 769 -1.72 -6.56 -13.47
N ILE A 770 -1.03 -7.23 -14.40
CA ILE A 770 -0.25 -8.46 -14.11
C ILE A 770 0.90 -8.15 -13.14
N GLU A 771 1.69 -7.12 -13.41
CA GLU A 771 2.81 -6.66 -12.59
C GLU A 771 2.39 -6.38 -11.16
N PHE A 772 1.33 -5.60 -10.99
CA PHE A 772 0.80 -5.34 -9.65
C PHE A 772 0.37 -6.62 -8.94
N THR A 773 -0.35 -7.51 -9.63
CA THR A 773 -0.89 -8.73 -9.03
C THR A 773 0.23 -9.62 -8.48
N VAL A 774 1.35 -9.71 -9.21
CA VAL A 774 2.55 -10.44 -8.77
C VAL A 774 3.20 -9.74 -7.56
N ILE A 775 3.37 -8.41 -7.60
CA ILE A 775 3.97 -7.63 -6.50
C ILE A 775 3.10 -7.69 -5.22
N ALA A 776 1.77 -7.56 -5.35
CA ALA A 776 0.85 -7.62 -4.22
C ALA A 776 0.91 -8.99 -3.53
N ALA A 777 0.99 -10.07 -4.31
CA ALA A 777 1.15 -11.42 -3.79
C ALA A 777 2.51 -11.64 -3.10
N GLU A 778 3.60 -11.07 -3.64
CA GLU A 778 4.94 -11.10 -3.04
C GLU A 778 5.00 -10.33 -1.71
N THR A 779 4.31 -9.19 -1.64
CA THR A 779 4.27 -8.29 -0.46
C THR A 779 3.36 -8.77 0.67
N GLY A 780 2.91 -10.03 0.63
CA GLY A 780 2.20 -10.67 1.73
C GLY A 780 0.67 -10.58 1.67
N HIS A 781 0.08 -10.14 0.56
CA HIS A 781 -1.36 -10.15 0.36
C HIS A 781 -1.83 -11.47 -0.26
N LEU A 782 -3.08 -11.87 -0.01
CA LEU A 782 -3.74 -12.94 -0.76
C LEU A 782 -4.44 -12.32 -1.98
N VAL A 783 -3.98 -12.67 -3.18
CA VAL A 783 -4.47 -12.08 -4.42
C VAL A 783 -5.17 -13.13 -5.28
N PHE A 784 -6.37 -12.82 -5.71
CA PHE A 784 -7.15 -13.60 -6.68
C PHE A 784 -7.20 -12.87 -8.01
N GLY A 785 -6.96 -13.59 -9.11
CA GLY A 785 -6.96 -13.02 -10.46
C GLY A 785 -7.58 -13.96 -11.50
N THR A 786 -8.14 -13.40 -12.57
CA THR A 786 -8.62 -14.20 -13.72
C THR A 786 -7.74 -14.03 -14.96
N VAL A 787 -7.68 -15.10 -15.75
CA VAL A 787 -6.96 -15.17 -17.03
C VAL A 787 -7.78 -15.96 -18.06
N HIS A 788 -7.55 -15.74 -19.35
CA HIS A 788 -8.22 -16.47 -20.44
C HIS A 788 -7.39 -17.63 -21.00
N THR A 789 -6.67 -18.32 -20.12
CA THR A 789 -5.86 -19.50 -20.47
C THR A 789 -6.59 -20.78 -20.11
N VAL A 790 -6.44 -21.79 -20.96
CA VAL A 790 -7.18 -23.06 -20.85
C VAL A 790 -6.47 -24.14 -20.03
N SER A 791 -5.19 -23.94 -19.69
CA SER A 791 -4.42 -24.85 -18.83
C SER A 791 -3.52 -24.11 -17.86
N ALA A 792 -3.08 -24.81 -16.81
CA ALA A 792 -2.21 -24.25 -15.79
C ALA A 792 -0.82 -23.89 -16.35
N ALA A 793 -0.28 -24.72 -17.26
CA ALA A 793 0.99 -24.45 -17.93
C ALA A 793 0.92 -23.16 -18.78
N THR A 794 -0.12 -23.03 -19.61
CA THR A 794 -0.31 -21.83 -20.45
C THR A 794 -0.60 -20.58 -19.61
N THR A 795 -1.25 -20.74 -18.45
CA THR A 795 -1.44 -19.66 -17.47
C THR A 795 -0.11 -19.10 -16.97
N VAL A 796 0.79 -19.97 -16.51
CA VAL A 796 2.13 -19.57 -16.04
C VAL A 796 2.89 -18.86 -17.16
N ASP A 797 2.89 -19.44 -18.36
CA ASP A 797 3.63 -18.86 -19.49
C ASP A 797 3.06 -17.51 -19.92
N ARG A 798 1.72 -17.33 -19.94
CA ARG A 798 1.08 -16.05 -20.27
C ARG A 798 1.48 -14.94 -19.30
N ILE A 799 1.53 -15.24 -18.01
CA ILE A 799 1.92 -14.27 -16.97
C ILE A 799 3.36 -13.83 -17.18
N VAL A 800 4.27 -14.76 -17.45
CA VAL A 800 5.68 -14.45 -17.69
C VAL A 800 5.86 -13.70 -19.02
N SER A 801 5.20 -14.14 -20.09
CA SER A 801 5.36 -13.57 -21.43
C SER A 801 4.80 -12.16 -21.58
N ALA A 802 3.95 -11.70 -20.65
CA ALA A 802 3.47 -10.32 -20.63
C ALA A 802 4.60 -9.32 -20.36
N PHE A 803 5.70 -9.75 -19.74
CA PHE A 803 6.84 -8.89 -19.41
C PHE A 803 7.89 -8.88 -20.52
N PRO A 804 8.62 -7.76 -20.68
CA PRO A 804 9.76 -7.67 -21.60
C PRO A 804 10.82 -8.75 -21.31
N PRO A 805 11.53 -9.28 -22.33
CA PRO A 805 12.47 -10.41 -22.18
C PRO A 805 13.49 -10.26 -21.05
N GLY A 806 14.02 -9.05 -20.82
CA GLY A 806 14.99 -8.78 -19.75
C GLY A 806 14.45 -8.95 -18.32
N GLN A 807 13.13 -8.94 -18.12
CA GLN A 807 12.49 -9.06 -16.81
C GLN A 807 11.91 -10.45 -16.55
N GLN A 808 11.75 -11.28 -17.58
CA GLN A 808 11.04 -12.57 -17.48
C GLN A 808 11.67 -13.53 -16.47
N GLN A 809 13.00 -13.56 -16.34
CA GLN A 809 13.67 -14.45 -15.37
C GLN A 809 13.41 -14.03 -13.92
N GLN A 810 13.36 -12.71 -13.66
CA GLN A 810 12.99 -12.19 -12.35
C GLN A 810 11.54 -12.53 -12.03
N VAL A 811 10.63 -12.31 -12.98
CA VAL A 811 9.20 -12.62 -12.83
C VAL A 811 8.97 -14.12 -12.61
N ARG A 812 9.70 -15.00 -13.30
CA ARG A 812 9.64 -16.45 -13.03
C ARG A 812 10.04 -16.78 -11.60
N SER A 813 11.04 -16.10 -11.06
CA SER A 813 11.50 -16.30 -9.68
C SER A 813 10.43 -15.84 -8.69
N THR A 814 9.93 -14.61 -8.84
CA THR A 814 8.85 -14.08 -8.00
C THR A 814 7.56 -14.90 -8.10
N LEU A 815 7.18 -15.33 -9.30
CA LEU A 815 5.99 -16.15 -9.51
C LEU A 815 6.14 -17.53 -8.88
N ALA A 816 7.33 -18.14 -8.94
CA ALA A 816 7.60 -19.43 -8.31
C ALA A 816 7.46 -19.38 -6.78
N ASP A 817 7.70 -18.23 -6.16
CA ASP A 817 7.60 -18.01 -4.71
C ASP A 817 6.20 -17.55 -4.27
N SER A 818 5.52 -16.76 -5.10
CA SER A 818 4.23 -16.14 -4.77
C SER A 818 3.02 -16.95 -5.23
N LEU A 819 3.10 -17.72 -6.33
CA LEU A 819 1.99 -18.55 -6.82
C LEU A 819 1.61 -19.61 -5.78
N ARG A 820 0.31 -19.83 -5.59
CA ARG A 820 -0.24 -20.86 -4.71
C ARG A 820 -1.00 -21.90 -5.49
N ALA A 821 -1.85 -21.48 -6.40
CA ALA A 821 -2.66 -22.39 -7.21
C ALA A 821 -3.09 -21.77 -8.55
N VAL A 822 -3.36 -22.64 -9.53
CA VAL A 822 -4.04 -22.29 -10.78
C VAL A 822 -5.22 -23.24 -10.98
N VAL A 823 -6.40 -22.68 -11.24
CA VAL A 823 -7.65 -23.40 -11.50
C VAL A 823 -8.11 -23.08 -12.91
N CYS A 824 -8.05 -24.02 -13.85
CA CYS A 824 -8.56 -23.82 -15.21
C CYS A 824 -9.91 -24.49 -15.38
N GLN A 825 -10.90 -23.76 -15.87
CA GLN A 825 -12.31 -24.15 -15.85
C GLN A 825 -12.92 -24.26 -17.23
N TYR A 826 -13.81 -25.23 -17.40
CA TYR A 826 -14.64 -25.40 -18.59
C TYR A 826 -16.07 -25.81 -18.18
N LEU A 827 -17.09 -25.27 -18.83
CA LEU A 827 -18.49 -25.68 -18.60
C LEU A 827 -18.96 -26.57 -19.75
N MET A 828 -19.28 -27.81 -19.43
CA MET A 828 -19.81 -28.81 -20.35
C MET A 828 -21.33 -28.86 -20.28
N ILE A 829 -21.99 -29.25 -21.37
CA ILE A 829 -23.43 -29.49 -21.39
C ILE A 829 -23.71 -30.80 -20.62
N GLU A 830 -24.69 -30.77 -19.72
CA GLU A 830 -25.09 -31.94 -18.96
C GLU A 830 -25.93 -32.91 -19.81
N LYS A 831 -25.73 -34.22 -19.64
CA LYS A 831 -26.44 -35.26 -20.40
C LYS A 831 -27.95 -35.28 -20.12
N THR A 832 -28.36 -34.97 -18.89
CA THR A 832 -29.72 -35.22 -18.37
C THR A 832 -30.66 -34.03 -18.44
N GLY A 833 -30.24 -32.88 -18.97
CA GLY A 833 -31.11 -31.70 -19.04
C GLY A 833 -30.42 -30.45 -19.59
N PRO A 834 -31.09 -29.28 -19.55
CA PRO A 834 -30.57 -28.01 -20.07
C PRO A 834 -29.46 -27.39 -19.18
N GLY A 835 -28.87 -28.17 -18.27
CA GLY A 835 -27.85 -27.75 -17.30
C GLY A 835 -26.44 -27.74 -17.87
N ARG A 836 -25.51 -27.18 -17.09
CA ARG A 836 -24.07 -27.21 -17.37
C ARG A 836 -23.32 -27.77 -16.17
N VAL A 837 -22.29 -28.57 -16.43
CA VAL A 837 -21.42 -29.16 -15.41
C VAL A 837 -19.99 -28.63 -15.56
N LEU A 838 -19.34 -28.35 -14.43
CA LEU A 838 -17.98 -27.81 -14.39
C LEU A 838 -16.94 -28.93 -14.51
N ALA A 839 -16.01 -28.76 -15.45
CA ALA A 839 -14.76 -29.52 -15.54
C ALA A 839 -13.60 -28.61 -15.13
N VAL A 840 -12.66 -29.14 -14.34
CA VAL A 840 -11.60 -28.36 -13.71
C VAL A 840 -10.23 -29.04 -13.84
N GLU A 841 -9.24 -28.29 -14.29
CA GLU A 841 -7.83 -28.59 -14.07
C GLU A 841 -7.32 -27.81 -12.85
N LEU A 842 -6.59 -28.48 -11.97
CA LEU A 842 -6.09 -27.92 -10.72
C LEU A 842 -4.60 -28.17 -10.55
N LEU A 843 -3.82 -27.09 -10.51
CA LEU A 843 -2.41 -27.08 -10.17
C LEU A 843 -2.21 -26.42 -8.80
N ILE A 844 -1.50 -27.09 -7.89
CA ILE A 844 -1.02 -26.51 -6.63
C ILE A 844 0.49 -26.28 -6.75
N ASN A 845 0.99 -25.12 -6.33
CA ASN A 845 2.41 -24.80 -6.43
C ASN A 845 3.21 -25.47 -5.30
N ASN A 846 3.63 -26.72 -5.52
CA ASN A 846 4.59 -27.42 -4.67
C ASN A 846 6.04 -27.14 -5.09
N GLU A 847 7.02 -27.72 -4.39
CA GLU A 847 8.44 -27.48 -4.66
C GLU A 847 8.85 -27.87 -6.10
N ALA A 848 8.28 -28.95 -6.64
CA ALA A 848 8.55 -29.38 -8.02
C ALA A 848 8.00 -28.37 -9.03
N VAL A 849 6.77 -27.90 -8.83
CA VAL A 849 6.14 -26.87 -9.67
C VAL A 849 6.94 -25.56 -9.62
N SER A 850 7.25 -25.08 -8.41
CA SER A 850 8.04 -23.86 -8.19
C SER A 850 9.40 -23.94 -8.93
N ASN A 851 10.10 -25.07 -8.82
CA ASN A 851 11.36 -25.28 -9.52
C ASN A 851 11.23 -25.31 -11.06
N LEU A 852 10.15 -25.88 -11.60
CA LEU A 852 9.88 -25.85 -13.04
C LEU A 852 9.59 -24.45 -13.54
N ILE A 853 8.85 -23.64 -12.76
CA ILE A 853 8.58 -22.23 -13.07
C ILE A 853 9.89 -21.44 -13.11
N ARG A 854 10.75 -21.56 -12.09
CA ARG A 854 12.07 -20.86 -12.04
C ARG A 854 12.98 -21.22 -13.23
N LYS A 855 12.96 -22.48 -13.66
CA LYS A 855 13.75 -22.99 -14.78
C LYS A 855 13.13 -22.74 -16.16
N GLY A 856 11.94 -22.14 -16.21
CA GLY A 856 11.22 -21.89 -17.46
C GLY A 856 10.74 -23.15 -18.18
N LYS A 857 10.47 -24.24 -17.45
CA LYS A 857 10.05 -25.54 -17.97
C LYS A 857 8.55 -25.80 -17.75
N SER A 858 7.71 -24.80 -17.97
CA SER A 858 6.25 -24.87 -17.73
C SER A 858 5.57 -25.99 -18.53
N PHE A 859 6.11 -26.37 -19.69
CA PHE A 859 5.62 -27.48 -20.50
C PHE A 859 5.69 -28.85 -19.80
N GLN A 860 6.47 -28.98 -18.72
CA GLN A 860 6.56 -30.21 -17.91
C GLN A 860 5.54 -30.24 -16.75
N LEU A 861 4.81 -29.14 -16.51
CA LEU A 861 3.81 -29.06 -15.43
C LEU A 861 2.69 -30.11 -15.56
N PRO A 862 2.17 -30.46 -16.75
CA PRO A 862 1.15 -31.50 -16.87
C PRO A 862 1.58 -32.85 -16.28
N SER A 863 2.86 -33.23 -16.46
CA SER A 863 3.41 -34.45 -15.86
C SER A 863 3.39 -34.40 -14.34
N VAL A 864 3.75 -33.25 -13.74
CA VAL A 864 3.72 -33.07 -12.27
C VAL A 864 2.28 -33.07 -11.73
N ILE A 865 1.33 -32.44 -12.44
CA ILE A 865 -0.10 -32.47 -12.08
C ILE A 865 -0.60 -33.92 -12.07
N SER A 866 -0.23 -34.72 -13.09
CA SER A 866 -0.68 -36.11 -13.20
C SER A 866 -0.17 -37.01 -12.07
N THR A 867 1.06 -36.78 -11.57
CA THR A 867 1.68 -37.59 -10.53
C THR A 867 1.38 -37.10 -9.11
N SER A 868 0.91 -35.86 -8.94
CA SER A 868 0.68 -35.23 -7.62
C SER A 868 -0.79 -35.26 -7.17
N ARG A 869 -1.55 -36.30 -7.56
CA ARG A 869 -3.00 -36.40 -7.30
C ARG A 869 -3.35 -36.41 -5.81
N GLU A 870 -2.50 -36.99 -4.97
CA GLU A 870 -2.67 -37.01 -3.50
C GLU A 870 -2.65 -35.61 -2.87
N GLN A 871 -2.00 -34.63 -3.53
CA GLN A 871 -1.99 -33.22 -3.12
C GLN A 871 -3.21 -32.45 -3.66
N GLY A 872 -4.20 -33.15 -4.23
CA GLY A 872 -5.41 -32.59 -4.79
C GLY A 872 -5.27 -32.05 -6.22
N MET A 873 -4.14 -32.28 -6.90
CA MET A 873 -3.97 -31.86 -8.28
C MET A 873 -4.74 -32.77 -9.26
N GLN A 874 -5.23 -32.21 -10.36
CA GLN A 874 -5.89 -32.97 -11.42
C GLN A 874 -5.74 -32.29 -12.78
N LEU A 875 -5.58 -33.08 -13.84
CA LEU A 875 -5.61 -32.62 -15.24
C LEU A 875 -7.05 -32.47 -15.75
N MET A 876 -7.25 -31.57 -16.72
CA MET A 876 -8.56 -31.38 -17.36
C MET A 876 -9.12 -32.70 -17.91
N ASP A 877 -8.30 -33.44 -18.68
CA ASP A 877 -8.72 -34.70 -19.31
C ASP A 877 -9.13 -35.76 -18.27
N THR A 878 -8.46 -35.79 -17.11
CA THR A 878 -8.82 -36.69 -16.01
C THR A 878 -10.19 -36.36 -15.43
N ASP A 879 -10.50 -35.07 -15.29
CA ASP A 879 -11.79 -34.62 -14.75
C ASP A 879 -12.92 -34.82 -15.77
N LEU A 880 -12.66 -34.58 -17.06
CA LEU A 880 -13.59 -34.92 -18.15
C LEU A 880 -13.90 -36.42 -18.18
N MET A 881 -12.89 -37.27 -18.06
CA MET A 881 -13.07 -38.72 -17.99
C MET A 881 -13.87 -39.15 -16.75
N ARG A 882 -13.71 -38.46 -15.62
CA ARG A 882 -14.53 -38.67 -14.42
C ARG A 882 -15.99 -38.31 -14.70
N LEU A 883 -16.25 -37.14 -15.28
CA LEU A 883 -17.61 -36.69 -15.63
C LEU A 883 -18.30 -37.63 -16.63
N LEU A 884 -17.55 -38.15 -17.61
CA LEU A 884 -18.05 -39.14 -18.56
C LEU A 884 -18.44 -40.46 -17.87
N LYS A 885 -17.57 -40.96 -16.98
CA LYS A 885 -17.84 -42.19 -16.20
C LYS A 885 -19.00 -42.03 -15.23
N GLU A 886 -19.18 -40.83 -14.65
CA GLU A 886 -20.34 -40.48 -13.82
C GLU A 886 -21.63 -40.30 -14.65
N GLY A 887 -21.55 -40.37 -15.98
CA GLY A 887 -22.70 -40.20 -16.87
C GLY A 887 -23.23 -38.77 -16.96
N LYS A 888 -22.46 -37.78 -16.48
CA LYS A 888 -22.85 -36.36 -16.46
C LYS A 888 -22.71 -35.67 -17.80
N ILE A 889 -21.79 -36.14 -18.65
CA ILE A 889 -21.55 -35.62 -19.99
C ILE A 889 -21.62 -36.76 -21.02
N THR A 890 -21.82 -36.40 -22.30
CA THR A 890 -21.72 -37.34 -23.42
C THR A 890 -20.26 -37.59 -23.80
N ALA A 891 -20.02 -38.71 -24.48
CA ALA A 891 -18.69 -39.10 -24.97
C ALA A 891 -18.16 -38.15 -26.06
#